data_AF-A0A510PFQ4-F1
#
_entry.id   AF-A0A510PFQ4-F1
#
_cell.length_a   1.000
_cell.length_b   1.000
_cell.length_c   1.000
_cell.angle_alpha   90.00
_cell.angle_beta   90.00
_cell.angle_gamma   90.00
#
_symmetry.space_group_name_H-M   'P 1'
#
loop_
_entity.id
_entity.type
_entity.pdbx_description
1 polymer ?
#
loop_
_entity_poly.entity_id
_entity_poly.type
_entity_poly.pdbx_seq_one_letter_code
_entity_poly.pdbx_strand_id
1 'polypeptide(L)'
;MKKAKQKPPLTFPPIPKAINFLLTFFLGLGMALGFAWLISLTSLKVVHEKLVKQQVDGKVVEQLVKFVQNSHGEAAVFFNFLDPLYLNLTLAGLLGGLLYSILLDQKLELPSWDGNALKPGFLGEIFVGISGAFIAYSFLPEILTNPAPPNDSNLSLLAFVTGVVGGYGGKAILDTALNKVIKQIETADKEKKIAESQAKELEEKTYIRNLVNQQIQEGLNQSELSEMQEKLESATDDVKERAFNLAHDARSLGRRTLTFKDRVNRTIPIFQALVASDNNNPSYNAELGYAYISSQTPDLDKAISYLDRAIELRIPGASTEGDSWKYEMNRAIARIGLGNSQSRDDILKDLFAVEQRKGLAQAIDEYERDGVDGGNNSIKNWLIQNQDWVSQQTNGKALLDKIQLSAVAKPVTSTLSVTQNRADLVAAPPNTKIKATIKTYLKKQPIDSSQLGENEKKEVPVGTEYKILKHSQESDGHCLVELDYGQGIWYVWSDHWYLPWEHKILSSVPQSSKNGSAREAIDQLSRMSAISSTNRGTLKAAATRSIQRSATATKVEPENWVIAPPNTIIKATTKTYLKKQPIDSSQLSYNQKKEVPVGREYKVLKYSEEIDGHCLVELDYGAGTWYLWSDHWHLPWQKSSKDNGRSSVSAPEATDKAQPGTGQIPQPAIELIKEFEGCEKKLPDGRVQAYPDPNPKTGWKLPTIGYGSTRCPDGSPVRKGQIITRDEAEEYLMYDLDKIRRPALEKIPTWKDMNENQRAALYSFSFNLGSGFYRGRNFESITKVCDSPQRWNDQEWVKEQFVKYRNPGTNVESGLRRRREAEAKLFCTPPSTPQPEKGKAATESSDQVSKVEVVREMPKILTPKDVDWSDMSTHLTPHFTLGENLRNDPRRIPHDTTLQNNILTIMRELEKIRTDYGKPIIITSGYRPEQINRAVGGVSNSQHIRGTAVDICPAHGDVFEFQKWVDQHWYGALGWGAKKGFVHIDCRNGKGWKTGGEKGVRWNY
;
A
#
# COMPACT_ATOMS: atom_id res chain seq x y z
N MET A 1 97.95 -10.88 7.37
CA MET A 1 98.95 -10.69 8.45
C MET A 1 98.54 -11.49 9.67
N LYS A 2 99.52 -12.24 10.22
CA LYS A 2 99.73 -12.66 11.62
C LYS A 2 98.63 -13.41 12.41
N LYS A 3 98.97 -14.66 12.71
CA LYS A 3 98.71 -15.47 13.92
C LYS A 3 98.63 -14.63 15.22
N ALA A 4 97.84 -15.06 16.22
CA ALA A 4 98.33 -15.95 17.30
C ALA A 4 97.45 -15.98 18.58
N LYS A 5 97.23 -17.22 19.08
CA LYS A 5 97.21 -17.69 20.50
C LYS A 5 96.00 -17.29 21.38
N GLN A 6 95.45 -18.10 22.31
CA GLN A 6 95.96 -19.27 23.06
C GLN A 6 94.83 -20.02 23.84
N LYS A 7 95.03 -21.34 24.01
CA LYS A 7 94.66 -22.30 25.09
C LYS A 7 93.19 -22.72 25.42
N PRO A 8 92.94 -24.04 25.65
CA PRO A 8 91.66 -24.64 26.12
C PRO A 8 91.70 -24.87 27.67
N PRO A 9 90.77 -25.59 28.36
CA PRO A 9 89.41 -26.10 28.06
C PRO A 9 88.37 -25.75 29.17
N LEU A 10 87.07 -26.07 28.99
CA LEU A 10 86.22 -26.54 30.09
C LEU A 10 85.13 -27.48 29.56
N THR A 11 85.36 -28.78 29.75
CA THR A 11 84.39 -29.85 29.53
C THR A 11 83.46 -29.97 30.73
N PHE A 12 82.15 -29.88 30.50
CA PHE A 12 81.12 -30.45 31.38
C PHE A 12 80.58 -31.73 30.73
N PRO A 13 80.15 -32.74 31.50
CA PRO A 13 79.83 -34.06 30.97
C PRO A 13 78.57 -33.99 30.09
N PRO A 14 78.39 -34.92 29.13
CA PRO A 14 77.16 -34.98 28.36
C PRO A 14 76.05 -35.37 29.33
N ILE A 15 75.08 -34.47 29.53
CA ILE A 15 73.77 -34.89 30.00
C ILE A 15 73.31 -35.92 28.95
N PRO A 16 73.08 -37.20 29.29
CA PRO A 16 72.79 -38.22 28.30
C PRO A 16 71.63 -37.75 27.43
N LYS A 17 71.72 -37.93 26.11
CA LYS A 17 70.61 -37.64 25.17
C LYS A 17 69.28 -38.27 25.65
N ALA A 18 69.36 -39.35 26.43
CA ALA A 18 68.25 -39.98 27.13
C ALA A 18 67.57 -39.06 28.18
N ILE A 19 68.30 -38.26 28.95
CA ILE A 19 67.74 -37.32 29.94
C ILE A 19 67.06 -36.14 29.25
N ASN A 20 67.65 -35.57 28.18
CA ASN A 20 66.98 -34.53 27.41
C ASN A 20 65.74 -35.08 26.67
N PHE A 21 65.83 -36.29 26.10
CA PHE A 21 64.68 -36.98 25.51
C PHE A 21 63.58 -37.20 26.55
N LEU A 22 63.90 -37.74 27.72
CA LEU A 22 62.95 -37.95 28.82
C LEU A 22 62.34 -36.61 29.26
N LEU A 23 63.13 -35.56 29.44
CA LEU A 23 62.63 -34.22 29.80
C LEU A 23 61.67 -33.66 28.74
N THR A 24 62.02 -33.72 27.46
CA THR A 24 61.12 -33.25 26.38
C THR A 24 59.90 -34.15 26.16
N PHE A 25 60.04 -35.46 26.38
CA PHE A 25 58.94 -36.41 26.32
C PHE A 25 57.93 -36.16 27.46
N PHE A 26 58.41 -35.97 28.69
CA PHE A 26 57.55 -35.63 29.83
C PHE A 26 56.96 -34.22 29.73
N LEU A 27 57.67 -33.27 29.10
CA LEU A 27 57.12 -31.95 28.80
C LEU A 27 55.98 -32.04 27.76
N GLY A 28 56.18 -32.80 26.68
CA GLY A 28 55.16 -33.06 25.66
C GLY A 28 53.96 -33.83 26.21
N LEU A 29 54.22 -34.85 27.04
CA LEU A 29 53.18 -35.61 27.75
C LEU A 29 52.41 -34.70 28.72
N GLY A 30 53.10 -33.82 29.44
CA GLY A 30 52.48 -32.83 30.33
C GLY A 30 51.58 -31.83 29.59
N MET A 31 52.02 -31.35 28.42
CA MET A 31 51.19 -30.47 27.57
C MET A 31 49.98 -31.21 26.99
N ALA A 32 50.14 -32.46 26.55
CA ALA A 32 49.04 -33.28 26.04
C ALA A 32 48.02 -33.62 27.13
N LEU A 33 48.47 -33.97 28.33
CA LEU A 33 47.62 -34.19 29.50
C LEU A 33 46.91 -32.91 29.94
N GLY A 34 47.59 -31.76 29.86
CA GLY A 34 46.99 -30.44 30.09
C GLY A 34 45.89 -30.10 29.06
N PHE A 35 46.09 -30.45 27.79
CA PHE A 35 45.10 -30.24 26.72
C PHE A 35 43.89 -31.16 26.88
N ALA A 36 44.10 -32.44 27.20
CA ALA A 36 43.04 -33.41 27.49
C ALA A 36 42.21 -33.01 28.72
N TRP A 37 42.86 -32.48 29.76
CA TRP A 37 42.20 -31.89 30.92
C TRP A 37 41.34 -30.68 30.55
N LEU A 38 41.85 -29.78 29.69
CA LEU A 38 41.14 -28.60 29.21
C LEU A 38 39.89 -28.96 28.39
N ILE A 39 39.99 -29.94 27.49
CA ILE A 39 38.85 -30.46 26.72
C ILE A 39 37.82 -31.12 27.66
N SER A 40 38.27 -31.92 28.64
CA SER A 40 37.41 -32.55 29.65
C SER A 40 36.63 -31.51 30.49
N LEU A 41 37.28 -30.38 30.84
CA LEU A 41 36.63 -29.24 31.52
C LEU A 41 35.58 -28.54 30.65
N THR A 42 35.81 -28.39 29.34
CA THR A 42 34.82 -27.79 28.43
C THR A 42 33.59 -28.68 28.25
N SER A 43 33.77 -30.00 28.27
CA SER A 43 32.66 -30.98 28.28
C SER A 43 31.86 -30.92 29.59
N LEU A 44 32.51 -30.66 30.73
CA LEU A 44 31.86 -30.48 32.03
C LEU A 44 30.97 -29.21 32.09
N LYS A 45 31.30 -28.14 31.36
CA LYS A 45 30.39 -26.97 31.19
C LYS A 45 29.10 -27.35 30.47
N VAL A 46 29.17 -28.25 29.49
CA VAL A 46 28.00 -28.78 28.77
C VAL A 46 27.17 -29.71 29.65
N VAL A 47 27.82 -30.48 30.54
CA VAL A 47 27.14 -31.32 31.56
C VAL A 47 26.52 -30.47 32.67
N HIS A 48 27.17 -29.38 33.10
CA HIS A 48 26.61 -28.42 34.07
C HIS A 48 25.35 -27.74 33.51
N GLU A 49 25.35 -27.35 32.22
CA GLU A 49 24.13 -26.85 31.54
C GLU A 49 23.02 -27.91 31.39
N LYS A 50 23.37 -29.20 31.26
CA LYS A 50 22.41 -30.31 31.23
C LYS A 50 21.84 -30.64 32.61
N LEU A 51 22.66 -30.60 33.67
CA LEU A 51 22.23 -30.83 35.06
C LEU A 51 21.39 -29.68 35.61
N VAL A 52 21.65 -28.43 35.23
CA VAL A 52 20.79 -27.29 35.60
C VAL A 52 19.39 -27.38 34.96
N LYS A 53 19.22 -28.18 33.90
CA LYS A 53 17.92 -28.45 33.25
C LYS A 53 17.16 -29.64 33.84
N GLN A 54 17.75 -30.45 34.71
CA GLN A 54 17.04 -31.47 35.48
C GLN A 54 17.14 -31.17 36.97
N GLN A 55 16.00 -30.81 37.54
CA GLN A 55 15.79 -30.38 38.92
C GLN A 55 16.29 -31.44 39.92
N VAL A 56 17.55 -31.34 40.35
CA VAL A 56 18.14 -32.13 41.45
C VAL A 56 18.60 -31.18 42.55
N ASP A 57 18.27 -31.59 43.78
CA ASP A 57 18.27 -30.84 45.02
C ASP A 57 19.63 -30.17 45.36
N GLY A 58 19.57 -28.92 45.83
CA GLY A 58 20.72 -27.99 45.96
C GLY A 58 21.81 -28.40 46.97
N LYS A 59 21.62 -29.50 47.71
CA LYS A 59 22.57 -30.00 48.71
C LYS A 59 23.83 -30.64 48.12
N VAL A 60 23.76 -31.19 46.90
CA VAL A 60 24.91 -31.86 46.26
C VAL A 60 25.94 -30.85 45.75
N VAL A 61 25.46 -29.70 45.23
CA VAL A 61 26.31 -28.61 44.73
C VAL A 61 27.09 -27.96 45.88
N GLU A 62 26.45 -27.81 47.05
CA GLU A 62 27.10 -27.24 48.24
C GLU A 62 28.17 -28.17 48.83
N GLN A 63 27.99 -29.49 48.75
CA GLN A 63 29.00 -30.48 49.14
C GLN A 63 30.19 -30.50 48.17
N LEU A 64 29.95 -30.33 46.87
CA LEU A 64 31.00 -30.27 45.84
C LEU A 64 31.89 -29.03 45.99
N VAL A 65 31.30 -27.86 46.29
CA VAL A 65 32.06 -26.62 46.53
C VAL A 65 32.92 -26.74 47.78
N LYS A 66 32.39 -27.35 48.85
CA LYS A 66 33.15 -27.62 50.10
C LYS A 66 34.27 -28.64 49.91
N PHE A 67 34.13 -29.60 48.98
CA PHE A 67 35.17 -30.58 48.67
C PHE A 67 36.34 -29.99 47.87
N VAL A 68 36.04 -29.09 46.93
CA VAL A 68 37.05 -28.35 46.13
C VAL A 68 37.84 -27.36 47.00
N GLN A 69 37.23 -26.80 48.05
CA GLN A 69 37.91 -25.86 48.94
C GLN A 69 38.83 -26.52 49.98
N ASN A 70 38.72 -27.84 50.22
CA ASN A 70 39.42 -28.53 51.32
C ASN A 70 40.50 -29.56 50.89
N SER A 71 40.87 -29.66 49.62
CA SER A 71 41.83 -30.67 49.16
C SER A 71 43.27 -30.14 49.10
N HIS A 72 43.98 -30.24 50.23
CA HIS A 72 45.44 -30.22 50.25
C HIS A 72 45.97 -31.54 49.64
N GLY A 73 46.29 -31.51 48.33
CA GLY A 73 46.86 -32.64 47.61
C GLY A 73 46.86 -32.42 46.09
N GLU A 74 47.74 -31.55 45.60
CA GLU A 74 47.73 -30.96 44.25
C GLU A 74 47.79 -31.96 43.07
N ALA A 75 48.25 -33.20 43.29
CA ALA A 75 48.29 -34.23 42.23
C ALA A 75 46.98 -35.04 42.09
N ALA A 76 46.26 -35.29 43.18
CA ALA A 76 45.04 -36.13 43.16
C ALA A 76 43.83 -35.41 42.54
N VAL A 77 43.80 -34.08 42.62
CA VAL A 77 42.74 -33.25 42.03
C VAL A 77 42.86 -33.19 40.50
N PHE A 78 44.07 -33.22 39.94
CA PHE A 78 44.30 -33.14 38.49
C PHE A 78 43.75 -34.35 37.73
N PHE A 79 43.93 -35.56 38.28
CA PHE A 79 43.51 -36.82 37.64
C PHE A 79 42.03 -37.15 37.83
N ASN A 80 41.36 -36.62 38.86
CA ASN A 80 39.94 -36.90 39.13
C ASN A 80 38.95 -36.28 38.11
N PHE A 81 39.42 -35.38 37.23
CA PHE A 81 38.58 -34.70 36.22
C PHE A 81 38.89 -35.09 34.77
N LEU A 82 39.76 -36.07 34.54
CA LEU A 82 40.09 -36.59 33.21
C LEU A 82 39.09 -37.67 32.81
N ASP A 83 38.33 -37.43 31.73
CA ASP A 83 37.48 -38.47 31.14
C ASP A 83 38.38 -39.56 30.49
N PRO A 84 38.23 -40.84 30.85
CA PRO A 84 39.02 -41.93 30.28
C PRO A 84 38.97 -41.99 28.74
N LEU A 85 37.86 -41.61 28.11
CA LEU A 85 37.72 -41.59 26.65
C LEU A 85 38.64 -40.55 26.00
N TYR A 86 38.62 -39.32 26.50
CA TYR A 86 39.44 -38.23 25.94
C TYR A 86 40.92 -38.43 26.24
N LEU A 87 41.25 -39.02 27.38
CA LEU A 87 42.60 -39.45 27.69
C LEU A 87 43.08 -40.53 26.71
N ASN A 88 42.26 -41.55 26.47
CA ASN A 88 42.58 -42.62 25.52
C ASN A 88 42.74 -42.10 24.09
N LEU A 89 41.86 -41.21 23.61
CA LEU A 89 41.96 -40.61 22.28
C LEU A 89 43.20 -39.73 22.12
N THR A 90 43.57 -38.98 23.16
CA THR A 90 44.76 -38.12 23.15
C THR A 90 46.04 -38.96 23.14
N LEU A 91 46.11 -39.99 23.97
CA LEU A 91 47.25 -40.93 23.99
C LEU A 91 47.35 -41.71 22.68
N ALA A 92 46.21 -42.14 22.13
CA ALA A 92 46.14 -42.83 20.85
C ALA A 92 46.58 -41.94 19.67
N GLY A 93 46.13 -40.69 19.63
CA GLY A 93 46.53 -39.75 18.60
C GLY A 93 47.99 -39.32 18.69
N LEU A 94 48.52 -39.19 19.91
CA LEU A 94 49.96 -38.98 20.14
C LEU A 94 50.77 -40.19 19.64
N LEU A 95 50.32 -41.41 19.94
CA LEU A 95 50.95 -42.64 19.45
C LEU A 95 50.87 -42.74 17.92
N GLY A 96 49.72 -42.42 17.32
CA GLY A 96 49.51 -42.44 15.87
C GLY A 96 50.39 -41.42 15.14
N GLY A 97 50.50 -40.20 15.67
CA GLY A 97 51.39 -39.16 15.13
C GLY A 97 52.88 -39.51 15.24
N LEU A 98 53.30 -40.13 16.36
CA LEU A 98 54.66 -40.65 16.51
C LEU A 98 54.95 -41.84 15.57
N LEU A 99 53.99 -42.74 15.39
CA LEU A 99 54.11 -43.87 14.46
C LEU A 99 54.24 -43.39 13.01
N TYR A 100 53.52 -42.34 12.62
CA TYR A 100 53.67 -41.69 11.32
C TYR A 100 55.12 -41.19 11.13
N SER A 101 55.65 -40.43 12.10
CA SER A 101 57.03 -39.92 12.10
C SER A 101 58.10 -41.02 11.98
N ILE A 102 57.89 -42.13 12.70
CA ILE A 102 58.87 -43.22 12.80
C ILE A 102 58.82 -44.14 11.58
N LEU A 103 57.62 -44.47 11.08
CA LEU A 103 57.44 -45.50 10.04
C LEU A 103 57.53 -44.94 8.62
N LEU A 104 57.04 -43.73 8.35
CA LEU A 104 57.01 -43.15 7.01
C LEU A 104 58.23 -42.26 6.73
N ASP A 105 58.57 -41.37 7.66
CA ASP A 105 59.67 -40.41 7.45
C ASP A 105 61.06 -40.99 7.83
N GLN A 106 61.09 -42.16 8.49
CA GLN A 106 62.29 -42.88 8.96
C GLN A 106 63.30 -42.03 9.75
N LYS A 107 62.91 -40.82 10.16
CA LYS A 107 63.74 -39.83 10.86
C LYS A 107 62.85 -39.07 11.84
N LEU A 108 63.17 -39.21 13.12
CA LEU A 108 62.54 -38.39 14.17
C LEU A 108 63.21 -37.01 14.19
N GLU A 109 62.62 -36.03 13.52
CA GLU A 109 63.16 -34.66 13.49
C GLU A 109 62.83 -33.94 14.80
N LEU A 110 63.86 -33.50 15.52
CA LEU A 110 63.68 -32.71 16.72
C LEU A 110 63.19 -31.29 16.37
N PRO A 111 62.39 -30.66 17.24
CA PRO A 111 62.03 -29.25 17.08
C PRO A 111 63.29 -28.42 16.90
N SER A 112 63.31 -27.62 15.83
CA SER A 112 64.44 -26.77 15.48
C SER A 112 63.95 -25.42 15.01
N TRP A 113 64.84 -24.44 15.03
CA TRP A 113 64.55 -23.10 14.56
C TRP A 113 65.26 -22.88 13.23
N ASP A 114 64.53 -22.43 12.23
CA ASP A 114 65.07 -22.02 10.93
C ASP A 114 64.83 -20.52 10.76
N GLY A 115 65.87 -19.73 11.05
CA GLY A 115 65.73 -18.27 11.23
C GLY A 115 64.77 -17.94 12.37
N ASN A 116 63.71 -17.18 12.07
CA ASN A 116 62.64 -16.83 13.02
C ASN A 116 61.45 -17.82 12.99
N ALA A 117 61.50 -18.87 12.17
CA ALA A 117 60.42 -19.84 12.05
C ALA A 117 60.73 -21.10 12.87
N LEU A 118 59.85 -21.43 13.81
CA LEU A 118 59.89 -22.69 14.53
C LEU A 118 59.50 -23.83 13.58
N LYS A 119 60.40 -24.77 13.36
CA LYS A 119 60.11 -26.08 12.76
C LYS A 119 59.78 -27.04 13.90
N PRO A 120 58.51 -27.37 14.14
CA PRO A 120 58.11 -28.10 15.34
C PRO A 120 58.59 -29.56 15.35
N GLY A 121 59.05 -30.10 14.21
CA GLY A 121 59.51 -31.49 14.10
C GLY A 121 58.42 -32.48 14.56
N PHE A 122 58.85 -33.53 15.26
CA PHE A 122 57.94 -34.56 15.78
C PHE A 122 56.86 -34.02 16.73
N LEU A 123 57.06 -32.85 17.37
CA LEU A 123 56.02 -32.22 18.19
C LEU A 123 54.83 -31.76 17.34
N GLY A 124 55.07 -31.26 16.13
CA GLY A 124 54.01 -30.86 15.21
C GLY A 124 53.18 -32.05 14.74
N GLU A 125 53.84 -33.18 14.50
CA GLU A 125 53.20 -34.43 14.09
C GLU A 125 52.38 -35.06 15.21
N ILE A 126 52.81 -34.91 16.47
CA ILE A 126 52.00 -35.27 17.64
C ILE A 126 50.69 -34.45 17.68
N PHE A 127 50.74 -33.14 17.46
CA PHE A 127 49.52 -32.31 17.47
C PHE A 127 48.57 -32.65 16.30
N VAL A 128 49.12 -32.92 15.11
CA VAL A 128 48.35 -33.38 13.95
C VAL A 128 47.75 -34.76 14.21
N GLY A 129 48.49 -35.66 14.85
CA GLY A 129 48.03 -37.00 15.22
C GLY A 129 46.93 -36.98 16.28
N ILE A 130 47.07 -36.16 17.32
CA ILE A 130 46.00 -35.93 18.29
C ILE A 130 44.75 -35.39 17.58
N SER A 131 44.89 -34.40 16.69
CA SER A 131 43.76 -33.86 15.93
C SER A 131 43.08 -34.91 15.04
N GLY A 132 43.87 -35.73 14.34
CA GLY A 132 43.38 -36.83 13.51
C GLY A 132 42.61 -37.90 14.29
N ALA A 133 43.03 -38.22 15.52
CA ALA A 133 42.34 -39.16 16.39
C ALA A 133 40.93 -38.71 16.77
N PHE A 134 40.77 -37.43 17.14
CA PHE A 134 39.46 -36.86 17.49
C PHE A 134 38.53 -36.74 16.28
N ILE A 135 39.07 -36.39 15.11
CA ILE A 135 38.30 -36.34 13.87
C ILE A 135 37.82 -37.75 13.50
N ALA A 136 38.71 -38.75 13.48
CA ALA A 136 38.35 -40.13 13.17
C ALA A 136 37.29 -40.70 14.11
N TYR A 137 37.39 -40.40 15.41
CA TYR A 137 36.39 -40.80 16.40
C TYR A 137 35.01 -40.14 16.14
N SER A 138 34.98 -38.89 15.69
CA SER A 138 33.74 -38.17 15.36
C SER A 138 33.01 -38.72 14.13
N PHE A 139 33.68 -39.54 13.31
CA PHE A 139 33.11 -40.21 12.14
C PHE A 139 32.80 -41.69 12.38
N LEU A 140 32.92 -42.21 13.62
CA LEU A 140 32.45 -43.56 13.93
C LEU A 140 30.92 -43.64 13.77
N PRO A 141 30.39 -44.69 13.11
CA PRO A 141 28.94 -44.89 13.01
C PRO A 141 28.27 -44.98 14.38
N GLU A 142 27.13 -44.31 14.53
CA GLU A 142 26.33 -44.17 15.77
C GLU A 142 26.00 -45.52 16.46
N ILE A 143 26.01 -46.62 15.70
CA ILE A 143 25.77 -48.01 16.14
C ILE A 143 26.87 -48.52 17.09
N LEU A 144 28.09 -47.99 17.00
CA LEU A 144 29.24 -48.39 17.83
C LEU A 144 29.41 -47.53 19.10
N THR A 145 28.59 -46.48 19.27
CA THR A 145 28.67 -45.50 20.38
C THR A 145 27.53 -45.60 21.41
N ASN A 146 26.66 -46.62 21.33
CA ASN A 146 25.60 -46.83 22.32
C ASN A 146 26.13 -47.39 23.66
N PRO A 147 25.61 -46.95 24.82
CA PRO A 147 26.19 -47.30 26.11
C PRO A 147 25.72 -48.69 26.58
N ALA A 148 26.62 -49.68 26.52
CA ALA A 148 26.57 -50.82 27.44
C ALA A 148 27.02 -50.35 28.85
N PRO A 149 26.62 -51.03 29.95
CA PRO A 149 26.79 -50.54 31.31
C PRO A 149 28.26 -50.26 31.71
N PRO A 150 28.51 -49.43 32.74
CA PRO A 150 29.76 -48.70 32.94
C PRO A 150 30.89 -49.56 33.53
N ASN A 151 31.40 -50.52 32.75
CA ASN A 151 32.66 -51.23 33.00
C ASN A 151 33.17 -52.02 31.76
N ASP A 152 32.95 -51.52 30.54
CA ASP A 152 33.34 -52.27 29.34
C ASP A 152 34.66 -51.77 28.71
N SER A 153 35.74 -52.51 28.97
CA SER A 153 37.07 -52.32 28.39
C SER A 153 37.09 -52.23 26.85
N ASN A 154 36.05 -52.75 26.17
CA ASN A 154 35.95 -52.80 24.71
C ASN A 154 35.72 -51.44 24.04
N LEU A 155 34.93 -50.53 24.65
CA LEU A 155 34.67 -49.19 24.09
C LEU A 155 35.92 -48.30 24.18
N SER A 156 36.65 -48.43 25.30
CA SER A 156 37.93 -47.74 25.49
C SER A 156 38.99 -48.25 24.51
N LEU A 157 39.04 -49.56 24.27
CA LEU A 157 39.94 -50.16 23.29
C LEU A 157 39.58 -49.75 21.85
N LEU A 158 38.30 -49.73 21.47
CA LEU A 158 37.87 -49.31 20.14
C LEU A 158 38.15 -47.82 19.88
N ALA A 159 37.88 -46.96 20.86
CA ALA A 159 38.22 -45.54 20.79
C ALA A 159 39.74 -45.34 20.68
N PHE A 160 40.53 -46.11 21.44
CA PHE A 160 41.98 -46.07 21.37
C PHE A 160 42.51 -46.53 20.00
N VAL A 161 42.05 -47.68 19.48
CA VAL A 161 42.47 -48.19 18.16
C VAL A 161 42.06 -47.23 17.04
N THR A 162 40.83 -46.71 17.08
CA THR A 162 40.38 -45.67 16.14
C THR A 162 41.24 -44.43 16.25
N GLY A 163 41.58 -44.00 17.47
CA GLY A 163 42.44 -42.86 17.72
C GLY A 163 43.86 -43.04 17.15
N VAL A 164 44.42 -44.25 17.23
CA VAL A 164 45.76 -44.55 16.65
C VAL A 164 45.70 -44.49 15.13
N VAL A 165 44.68 -45.09 14.51
CA VAL A 165 44.48 -45.06 13.04
C VAL A 165 44.23 -43.64 12.54
N GLY A 166 43.37 -42.89 13.24
CA GLY A 166 43.09 -41.48 12.95
C GLY A 166 44.31 -40.59 13.14
N GLY A 167 45.11 -40.83 14.17
CA GLY A 167 46.34 -40.09 14.43
C GLY A 167 47.45 -40.39 13.42
N TYR A 168 47.54 -41.63 12.93
CA TYR A 168 48.44 -41.99 11.83
C TYR A 168 48.01 -41.36 10.49
N GLY A 169 46.71 -41.29 10.20
CA GLY A 169 46.15 -40.68 8.98
C GLY A 169 45.88 -39.18 9.04
N GLY A 170 46.14 -38.53 10.17
CA GLY A 170 45.63 -37.19 10.51
C GLY A 170 45.99 -36.09 9.52
N LYS A 171 47.19 -36.12 8.95
CA LYS A 171 47.66 -35.13 7.97
C LYS A 171 46.86 -35.19 6.67
N ALA A 172 46.65 -36.38 6.11
CA ALA A 172 45.88 -36.56 4.88
C ALA A 172 44.39 -36.23 5.05
N ILE A 173 43.83 -36.54 6.23
CA ILE A 173 42.44 -36.22 6.57
C ILE A 173 42.26 -34.69 6.69
N LEU A 174 43.20 -34.00 7.33
CA LEU A 174 43.16 -32.55 7.51
C LEU A 174 43.34 -31.80 6.18
N ASP A 175 44.29 -32.23 5.34
CA ASP A 175 44.53 -31.63 4.02
C ASP A 175 43.32 -31.79 3.08
N THR A 176 42.66 -32.96 3.12
CA THR A 176 41.44 -33.21 2.34
C THR A 176 40.26 -32.36 2.83
N ALA A 177 40.10 -32.22 4.15
CA ALA A 177 39.07 -31.37 4.74
C ALA A 177 39.30 -29.88 4.40
N LEU A 178 40.55 -29.41 4.49
CA LEU A 178 40.93 -28.04 4.19
C LEU A 178 40.69 -27.71 2.71
N ASN A 179 41.11 -28.58 1.79
CA ASN A 179 40.88 -28.41 0.35
C ASN A 179 39.39 -28.37 -0.01
N LYS A 180 38.55 -29.16 0.68
CA LYS A 180 37.09 -29.13 0.48
C LYS A 180 36.48 -27.79 0.92
N VAL A 181 36.94 -27.23 2.03
CA VAL A 181 36.50 -25.91 2.53
C VAL A 181 36.95 -24.79 1.61
N ILE A 182 38.22 -24.80 1.16
CA ILE A 182 38.75 -23.79 0.22
C ILE A 182 37.94 -23.80 -1.09
N LYS A 183 37.67 -24.97 -1.66
CA LYS A 183 36.89 -25.10 -2.89
C LYS A 183 35.45 -24.59 -2.72
N GLN A 184 34.83 -24.80 -1.56
CA GLN A 184 33.50 -24.28 -1.24
C GLN A 184 33.48 -22.74 -1.13
N ILE A 185 34.53 -22.15 -0.56
CA ILE A 185 34.68 -20.70 -0.46
C ILE A 185 34.83 -20.07 -1.86
N GLU A 186 35.65 -20.66 -2.73
CA GLU A 186 35.85 -20.17 -4.10
C GLU A 186 34.57 -20.24 -4.94
N THR A 187 33.77 -21.30 -4.81
CA THR A 187 32.47 -21.40 -5.49
C THR A 187 31.47 -20.38 -4.95
N ALA A 188 31.40 -20.19 -3.64
CA ALA A 188 30.51 -19.23 -3.01
C ALA A 188 30.84 -17.78 -3.42
N ASP A 189 32.13 -17.45 -3.56
CA ASP A 189 32.55 -16.10 -3.95
C ASP A 189 32.22 -15.78 -5.43
N LYS A 190 32.27 -16.80 -6.31
CA LYS A 190 31.81 -16.68 -7.71
C LYS A 190 30.29 -16.53 -7.79
N GLU A 191 29.54 -17.36 -7.07
CA GLU A 191 28.07 -17.30 -7.01
C GLU A 191 27.59 -15.96 -6.45
N LYS A 192 28.26 -15.43 -5.42
CA LYS A 192 27.98 -14.11 -4.85
C LYS A 192 28.15 -12.99 -5.87
N LYS A 193 29.25 -12.98 -6.65
CA LYS A 193 29.47 -11.95 -7.68
C LYS A 193 28.40 -11.99 -8.77
N ILE A 194 27.98 -13.19 -9.18
CA ILE A 194 26.89 -13.36 -10.14
C ILE A 194 25.58 -12.81 -9.56
N ALA A 195 25.24 -13.18 -8.32
CA ALA A 195 24.04 -12.70 -7.64
C ALA A 195 24.03 -11.18 -7.46
N GLU A 196 25.17 -10.57 -7.12
CA GLU A 196 25.31 -9.11 -6.99
C GLU A 196 25.11 -8.40 -8.34
N SER A 197 25.61 -8.96 -9.44
CA SER A 197 25.39 -8.40 -10.78
C SER A 197 23.93 -8.48 -11.21
N GLN A 198 23.27 -9.62 -10.97
CA GLN A 198 21.85 -9.81 -11.28
C GLN A 198 20.94 -8.93 -10.41
N ALA A 199 21.30 -8.72 -9.15
CA ALA A 199 20.58 -7.83 -8.24
C ALA A 199 20.62 -6.37 -8.73
N LYS A 200 21.78 -5.89 -9.19
CA LYS A 200 21.92 -4.54 -9.74
C LYS A 200 21.10 -4.36 -11.03
N GLU A 201 21.14 -5.35 -11.92
CA GLU A 201 20.32 -5.32 -13.14
C GLU A 201 18.82 -5.27 -12.79
N LEU A 202 18.38 -6.08 -11.84
CA LEU A 202 16.97 -6.10 -11.41
C LEU A 202 16.54 -4.79 -10.73
N GLU A 203 17.42 -4.17 -9.97
CA GLU A 203 17.20 -2.86 -9.33
C GLU A 203 16.99 -1.78 -10.38
N GLU A 204 17.84 -1.73 -11.41
CA GLU A 204 17.70 -0.77 -12.52
C GLU A 204 16.41 -0.97 -13.32
N LYS A 205 16.07 -2.23 -13.66
CA LYS A 205 14.78 -2.55 -14.32
C LYS A 205 13.57 -2.12 -13.49
N THR A 206 13.66 -2.26 -12.18
CA THR A 206 12.59 -1.87 -11.26
C THR A 206 12.49 -0.35 -11.13
N TYR A 207 13.63 0.34 -11.13
CA TYR A 207 13.71 1.79 -11.10
C TYR A 207 13.03 2.43 -12.32
N ILE A 208 13.38 2.00 -13.53
CA ILE A 208 12.77 2.50 -14.78
C ILE A 208 11.26 2.29 -14.78
N ARG A 209 10.80 1.10 -14.34
CA ARG A 209 9.36 0.79 -14.24
C ARG A 209 8.63 1.72 -13.28
N ASN A 210 9.25 2.04 -12.14
CA ASN A 210 8.65 2.92 -11.14
C ASN A 210 8.51 4.35 -11.69
N LEU A 211 9.53 4.86 -12.40
CA LEU A 211 9.45 6.16 -13.07
C LEU A 211 8.33 6.20 -14.12
N VAL A 212 8.21 5.17 -14.97
CA VAL A 212 7.13 5.07 -15.96
C VAL A 212 5.75 5.05 -15.27
N ASN A 213 5.59 4.28 -14.20
CA ASN A 213 4.34 4.22 -13.45
C ASN A 213 4.00 5.57 -12.79
N GLN A 214 4.97 6.21 -12.14
CA GLN A 214 4.80 7.51 -11.51
C GLN A 214 4.44 8.58 -12.56
N GLN A 215 5.12 8.58 -13.71
CA GLN A 215 4.79 9.44 -14.83
C GLN A 215 3.34 9.26 -15.26
N ILE A 216 2.83 8.04 -15.40
CA ILE A 216 1.44 7.79 -15.79
C ILE A 216 0.45 8.29 -14.73
N GLN A 217 0.71 7.99 -13.45
CA GLN A 217 -0.24 8.25 -12.36
C GLN A 217 -0.31 9.73 -11.99
N GLU A 218 0.84 10.33 -11.73
CA GLU A 218 0.98 11.63 -11.06
C GLU A 218 1.72 12.64 -11.93
N GLY A 219 2.59 12.15 -12.83
CA GLY A 219 3.51 12.97 -13.61
C GLY A 219 4.85 13.17 -12.88
N LEU A 220 5.91 13.29 -13.66
CA LEU A 220 7.27 13.57 -13.19
C LEU A 220 7.61 15.04 -13.39
N ASN A 221 8.54 15.53 -12.57
CA ASN A 221 9.15 16.84 -12.84
C ASN A 221 10.09 16.75 -14.05
N GLN A 222 10.55 17.90 -14.57
CA GLN A 222 11.33 17.94 -15.81
C GLN A 222 12.65 17.14 -15.74
N SER A 223 13.30 17.12 -14.58
CA SER A 223 14.56 16.37 -14.38
C SER A 223 14.32 14.87 -14.40
N GLU A 224 13.35 14.41 -13.61
CA GLU A 224 12.96 13.00 -13.53
C GLU A 224 12.40 12.48 -14.86
N LEU A 225 11.65 13.32 -15.58
CA LEU A 225 11.12 12.99 -16.89
C LEU A 225 12.25 12.76 -17.90
N SER A 226 13.25 13.64 -17.91
CA SER A 226 14.41 13.51 -18.80
C SER A 226 15.21 12.25 -18.48
N GLU A 227 15.43 11.97 -17.18
CA GLU A 227 16.10 10.75 -16.73
C GLU A 227 15.32 9.48 -17.13
N MET A 228 14.00 9.48 -16.95
CA MET A 228 13.14 8.35 -17.36
C MET A 228 13.26 8.11 -18.87
N GLN A 229 13.23 9.16 -19.69
CA GLN A 229 13.34 9.03 -21.14
C GLN A 229 14.70 8.48 -21.56
N GLU A 230 15.80 9.03 -21.05
CA GLU A 230 17.16 8.56 -21.33
C GLU A 230 17.34 7.09 -20.94
N LYS A 231 16.94 6.71 -19.72
CA LYS A 231 17.07 5.33 -19.23
C LYS A 231 16.19 4.36 -19.99
N LEU A 232 14.97 4.75 -20.35
CA LEU A 232 14.05 3.91 -21.11
C LEU A 232 14.54 3.71 -22.55
N GLU A 233 15.16 4.72 -23.15
CA GLU A 233 15.74 4.65 -24.49
C GLU A 233 16.84 3.58 -24.57
N SER A 234 17.75 3.56 -23.59
CA SER A 234 18.83 2.56 -23.50
C SER A 234 18.43 1.23 -22.86
N ALA A 235 17.18 1.07 -22.42
CA ALA A 235 16.75 -0.13 -21.68
C ALA A 235 16.72 -1.40 -22.55
N THR A 236 16.68 -2.55 -21.87
CA THR A 236 16.46 -3.86 -22.50
C THR A 236 15.03 -3.99 -23.05
N ASP A 237 14.86 -4.85 -24.05
CA ASP A 237 13.55 -5.08 -24.71
C ASP A 237 12.45 -5.48 -23.72
N ASP A 238 12.79 -6.26 -22.69
CA ASP A 238 11.83 -6.69 -21.66
C ASP A 238 11.25 -5.53 -20.83
N VAL A 239 12.06 -4.48 -20.60
CA VAL A 239 11.64 -3.28 -19.89
C VAL A 239 10.82 -2.39 -20.82
N LYS A 240 11.25 -2.23 -22.06
CA LYS A 240 10.56 -1.46 -23.09
C LYS A 240 9.17 -2.02 -23.39
N GLU A 241 9.05 -3.34 -23.51
CA GLU A 241 7.76 -4.02 -23.71
C GLU A 241 6.80 -3.77 -22.54
N ARG A 242 7.28 -3.86 -21.29
CA ARG A 242 6.45 -3.56 -20.11
C ARG A 242 6.04 -2.10 -20.05
N ALA A 243 6.95 -1.17 -20.34
CA ALA A 243 6.66 0.26 -20.38
C ALA A 243 5.64 0.59 -21.48
N PHE A 244 5.80 -0.02 -22.66
CA PHE A 244 4.86 0.08 -23.77
C PHE A 244 3.46 -0.38 -23.37
N ASN A 245 3.33 -1.58 -22.77
CA ASN A 245 2.03 -2.12 -22.36
C ASN A 245 1.36 -1.24 -21.30
N LEU A 246 2.11 -0.78 -20.30
CA LEU A 246 1.58 0.13 -19.26
C LEU A 246 1.10 1.46 -19.86
N ALA A 247 1.87 2.06 -20.76
CA ALA A 247 1.50 3.30 -21.43
C ALA A 247 0.31 3.11 -22.39
N HIS A 248 0.26 1.98 -23.10
CA HIS A 248 -0.85 1.59 -23.98
C HIS A 248 -2.16 1.49 -23.20
N ASP A 249 -2.16 0.73 -22.09
CA ASP A 249 -3.33 0.56 -21.24
C ASP A 249 -3.80 1.88 -20.64
N ALA A 250 -2.86 2.70 -20.15
CA ALA A 250 -3.15 4.01 -19.59
C ALA A 250 -3.76 4.97 -20.62
N ARG A 251 -3.22 5.00 -21.85
CA ARG A 251 -3.76 5.80 -22.96
C ARG A 251 -5.16 5.32 -23.35
N SER A 252 -5.34 4.01 -23.50
CA SER A 252 -6.61 3.38 -23.86
C SER A 252 -7.70 3.70 -22.83
N LEU A 253 -7.37 3.64 -21.53
CA LEU A 253 -8.28 4.02 -20.45
C LEU A 253 -8.58 5.52 -20.43
N GLY A 254 -7.54 6.36 -20.59
CA GLY A 254 -7.67 7.82 -20.64
C GLY A 254 -8.57 8.33 -21.77
N ARG A 255 -8.62 7.60 -22.88
CA ARG A 255 -9.53 7.85 -24.01
C ARG A 255 -10.98 7.57 -23.66
N ARG A 256 -11.26 6.51 -22.88
CA ARG A 256 -12.62 6.03 -22.56
C ARG A 256 -13.27 6.75 -21.37
N THR A 257 -12.49 7.49 -20.59
CA THR A 257 -12.98 8.08 -19.33
C THR A 257 -12.41 9.48 -19.11
N LEU A 258 -13.29 10.49 -19.00
CA LEU A 258 -12.88 11.89 -18.78
C LEU A 258 -11.97 12.06 -17.56
N THR A 259 -12.20 11.30 -16.48
CA THR A 259 -11.39 11.30 -15.25
C THR A 259 -9.91 10.99 -15.49
N PHE A 260 -9.58 10.28 -16.57
CA PHE A 260 -8.22 9.84 -16.89
C PHE A 260 -7.65 10.52 -18.13
N LYS A 261 -8.31 11.55 -18.65
CA LYS A 261 -7.87 12.23 -19.88
C LYS A 261 -6.46 12.82 -19.75
N ASP A 262 -6.09 13.29 -18.57
CA ASP A 262 -4.75 13.81 -18.27
C ASP A 262 -3.66 12.73 -18.41
N ARG A 263 -4.00 11.45 -18.21
CA ARG A 263 -3.05 10.34 -18.37
C ARG A 263 -2.60 10.18 -19.82
N VAL A 264 -3.44 10.53 -20.80
CA VAL A 264 -3.06 10.48 -22.22
C VAL A 264 -1.89 11.41 -22.51
N ASN A 265 -1.88 12.61 -21.95
CA ASN A 265 -0.74 13.52 -22.11
C ASN A 265 0.52 12.98 -21.44
N ARG A 266 0.37 12.27 -20.31
CA ARG A 266 1.49 11.71 -19.55
C ARG A 266 2.13 10.49 -20.22
N THR A 267 1.43 9.80 -21.12
CA THR A 267 2.00 8.68 -21.90
C THR A 267 2.83 9.14 -23.11
N ILE A 268 2.62 10.37 -23.61
CA ILE A 268 3.35 10.89 -24.78
C ILE A 268 4.88 10.83 -24.57
N PRO A 269 5.47 11.32 -23.46
CA PRO A 269 6.93 11.25 -23.25
C PRO A 269 7.49 9.82 -23.20
N ILE A 270 6.68 8.86 -22.74
CA ILE A 270 7.06 7.44 -22.68
C ILE A 270 7.11 6.87 -24.10
N PHE A 271 6.08 7.10 -24.91
CA PHE A 271 6.08 6.68 -26.31
C PHE A 271 7.15 7.38 -27.14
N GLN A 272 7.46 8.65 -26.86
CA GLN A 272 8.59 9.36 -27.47
C GLN A 272 9.92 8.67 -27.20
N ALA A 273 10.19 8.27 -25.94
CA ALA A 273 11.40 7.55 -25.59
C ALA A 273 11.48 6.16 -26.26
N LEU A 274 10.35 5.45 -26.37
CA LEU A 274 10.29 4.18 -27.08
C LEU A 274 10.58 4.35 -28.58
N VAL A 275 9.98 5.35 -29.24
CA VAL A 275 10.26 5.67 -30.65
C VAL A 275 11.71 6.13 -30.85
N ALA A 276 12.28 6.90 -29.93
CA ALA A 276 13.69 7.27 -29.96
C ALA A 276 14.60 6.03 -29.88
N SER A 277 14.21 5.04 -29.06
CA SER A 277 14.96 3.79 -28.91
C SER A 277 14.92 2.88 -30.13
N ASP A 278 13.76 2.81 -30.80
CA ASP A 278 13.57 2.03 -32.02
C ASP A 278 12.49 2.68 -32.89
N ASN A 279 12.94 3.56 -33.79
CA ASN A 279 12.06 4.25 -34.74
C ASN A 279 11.56 3.33 -35.87
N ASN A 280 12.06 2.09 -35.97
CA ASN A 280 11.58 1.10 -36.92
C ASN A 280 10.50 0.18 -36.34
N ASN A 281 10.10 0.39 -35.09
CA ASN A 281 8.98 -0.32 -34.49
C ASN A 281 7.64 0.31 -34.91
N PRO A 282 6.78 -0.39 -35.68
CA PRO A 282 5.51 0.16 -36.14
C PRO A 282 4.53 0.41 -34.98
N SER A 283 4.57 -0.40 -33.91
CA SER A 283 3.67 -0.26 -32.76
C SER A 283 3.99 0.99 -31.94
N TYR A 284 5.28 1.31 -31.75
CA TYR A 284 5.70 2.50 -31.02
C TYR A 284 5.25 3.78 -31.73
N ASN A 285 5.46 3.82 -33.06
CA ASN A 285 5.00 4.91 -33.90
C ASN A 285 3.47 5.06 -33.88
N ALA A 286 2.73 3.96 -34.03
CA ALA A 286 1.27 3.99 -34.03
C ALA A 286 0.70 4.52 -32.69
N GLU A 287 1.19 4.01 -31.56
CA GLU A 287 0.72 4.43 -30.24
C GLU A 287 1.04 5.89 -29.92
N LEU A 288 2.21 6.38 -30.34
CA LEU A 288 2.54 7.80 -30.23
C LEU A 288 1.59 8.67 -31.07
N GLY A 289 1.30 8.26 -32.31
CA GLY A 289 0.31 8.93 -33.16
C GLY A 289 -1.08 8.96 -32.53
N TYR A 290 -1.53 7.85 -31.93
CA TYR A 290 -2.81 7.79 -31.22
C TYR A 290 -2.85 8.69 -29.99
N ALA A 291 -1.74 8.78 -29.26
CA ALA A 291 -1.63 9.64 -28.09
C ALA A 291 -1.78 11.12 -28.48
N TYR A 292 -1.18 11.54 -29.60
CA TYR A 292 -1.33 12.91 -30.12
C TYR A 292 -2.73 13.25 -30.65
N ILE A 293 -3.48 12.26 -31.15
CA ILE A 293 -4.91 12.46 -31.50
C ILE A 293 -5.75 12.66 -30.24
N SER A 294 -5.43 11.90 -29.20
CA SER A 294 -6.27 11.78 -27.99
C SER A 294 -5.87 12.75 -26.87
N SER A 295 -4.80 13.52 -27.04
CA SER A 295 -4.30 14.47 -26.05
C SER A 295 -5.32 15.58 -25.76
N GLN A 296 -5.16 16.28 -24.62
CA GLN A 296 -6.04 17.40 -24.28
C GLN A 296 -5.98 18.50 -25.35
N THR A 297 -4.79 18.76 -25.87
CA THR A 297 -4.53 19.59 -27.05
C THR A 297 -4.03 18.67 -28.17
N PRO A 298 -4.89 18.25 -29.10
CA PRO A 298 -4.49 17.37 -30.20
C PRO A 298 -3.41 17.99 -31.08
N ASP A 299 -2.37 17.23 -31.38
CA ASP A 299 -1.31 17.60 -32.33
C ASP A 299 -1.44 16.68 -33.57
N LEU A 300 -2.38 17.05 -34.43
CA LEU A 300 -2.82 16.18 -35.54
C LEU A 300 -1.75 16.03 -36.63
N ASP A 301 -0.90 17.03 -36.82
CA ASP A 301 0.22 16.95 -37.78
C ASP A 301 1.28 15.94 -37.33
N LYS A 302 1.69 15.98 -36.05
CA LYS A 302 2.57 14.93 -35.50
C LYS A 302 1.90 13.56 -35.53
N ALA A 303 0.61 13.49 -35.20
CA ALA A 303 -0.12 12.23 -35.26
C ALA A 303 -0.08 11.60 -36.65
N ILE A 304 -0.31 12.38 -37.71
CA ILE A 304 -0.25 11.91 -39.09
C ILE A 304 1.16 11.43 -39.42
N SER A 305 2.21 12.21 -39.07
CA SER A 305 3.60 11.84 -39.36
C SER A 305 4.01 10.49 -38.74
N TYR A 306 3.66 10.25 -37.47
CA TYR A 306 3.95 8.97 -36.83
C TYR A 306 3.09 7.81 -37.38
N LEU A 307 1.84 8.07 -37.76
CA LEU A 307 0.99 7.07 -38.39
C LEU A 307 1.44 6.72 -39.81
N ASP A 308 1.92 7.70 -40.58
CA ASP A 308 2.57 7.47 -41.87
C ASP A 308 3.75 6.52 -41.69
N ARG A 309 4.62 6.79 -40.71
CA ARG A 309 5.76 5.94 -40.40
C ARG A 309 5.36 4.53 -39.99
N ALA A 310 4.33 4.39 -39.14
CA ALA A 310 3.80 3.07 -38.74
C ALA A 310 3.24 2.27 -39.92
N ILE A 311 2.63 2.96 -40.90
CA ILE A 311 2.08 2.33 -42.12
C ILE A 311 3.20 1.87 -43.05
N GLU A 312 4.26 2.67 -43.21
CA GLU A 312 5.45 2.31 -43.99
C GLU A 312 6.18 1.09 -43.43
N LEU A 313 6.29 0.99 -42.11
CA LEU A 313 7.02 -0.07 -41.40
C LEU A 313 6.24 -1.38 -41.25
N ARG A 314 4.98 -1.42 -41.71
CA ARG A 314 4.11 -2.57 -41.52
C ARG A 314 4.62 -3.78 -42.31
N ILE A 315 4.76 -4.91 -41.62
CA ILE A 315 5.13 -6.20 -42.22
C ILE A 315 3.85 -6.97 -42.59
N PRO A 316 3.61 -7.30 -43.87
CA PRO A 316 2.49 -8.16 -44.28
C PRO A 316 2.59 -9.55 -43.63
N GLY A 317 1.48 -10.11 -43.14
CA GLY A 317 1.43 -11.44 -42.50
C GLY A 317 1.82 -11.50 -41.03
N ALA A 318 2.15 -10.37 -40.39
CA ALA A 318 2.50 -10.33 -38.96
C ALA A 318 1.28 -10.55 -38.05
N SER A 319 1.48 -11.04 -36.82
CA SER A 319 0.40 -11.24 -35.83
C SER A 319 -0.36 -9.94 -35.47
N THR A 320 0.25 -8.78 -35.71
CA THR A 320 -0.34 -7.45 -35.55
C THR A 320 -1.18 -6.97 -36.74
N GLU A 321 -1.22 -7.75 -37.84
CA GLU A 321 -1.90 -7.37 -39.08
C GLU A 321 -3.43 -7.25 -38.91
N GLY A 322 -4.03 -8.05 -38.03
CA GLY A 322 -5.48 -8.02 -37.75
C GLY A 322 -5.99 -6.69 -37.18
N ASP A 323 -5.11 -5.91 -36.54
CA ASP A 323 -5.42 -4.58 -35.99
C ASP A 323 -4.81 -3.43 -36.79
N SER A 324 -4.12 -3.74 -37.89
CA SER A 324 -3.38 -2.76 -38.67
C SER A 324 -4.26 -1.71 -39.35
N TRP A 325 -5.53 -2.01 -39.63
CA TRP A 325 -6.54 -1.08 -40.15
C TRP A 325 -6.76 0.14 -39.22
N LYS A 326 -6.42 0.03 -37.93
CA LYS A 326 -6.52 1.13 -36.96
C LYS A 326 -5.57 2.28 -37.32
N TYR A 327 -4.51 2.03 -38.09
CA TYR A 327 -3.51 3.05 -38.43
C TYR A 327 -4.14 4.03 -39.42
N GLU A 328 -4.70 3.50 -40.52
CA GLU A 328 -5.41 4.27 -41.55
C GLU A 328 -6.69 4.91 -40.97
N MET A 329 -7.40 4.21 -40.08
CA MET A 329 -8.60 4.76 -39.42
C MET A 329 -8.28 6.01 -38.58
N ASN A 330 -7.27 5.94 -37.71
CA ASN A 330 -6.87 7.09 -36.89
C ASN A 330 -6.23 8.20 -37.73
N ARG A 331 -5.51 7.87 -38.81
CA ARG A 331 -4.95 8.86 -39.73
C ARG A 331 -6.06 9.60 -40.48
N ALA A 332 -7.11 8.91 -40.92
CA ALA A 332 -8.30 9.54 -41.49
C ALA A 332 -8.97 10.49 -40.49
N ILE A 333 -9.13 10.08 -39.22
CA ILE A 333 -9.69 10.94 -38.17
C ILE A 333 -8.84 12.19 -37.96
N ALA A 334 -7.51 12.05 -37.89
CA ALA A 334 -6.60 13.19 -37.77
C ALA A 334 -6.69 14.13 -38.98
N ARG A 335 -6.75 13.57 -40.19
CA ARG A 335 -6.90 14.35 -41.44
C ARG A 335 -8.23 15.09 -41.50
N ILE A 336 -9.33 14.46 -41.08
CA ILE A 336 -10.64 15.10 -40.96
C ILE A 336 -10.60 16.24 -39.93
N GLY A 337 -9.92 16.04 -38.80
CA GLY A 337 -9.75 17.05 -37.76
C GLY A 337 -8.96 18.29 -38.20
N LEU A 338 -8.04 18.15 -39.16
CA LEU A 338 -7.33 19.27 -39.79
C LEU A 338 -8.17 20.03 -40.83
N GLY A 339 -9.35 19.51 -41.20
CA GLY A 339 -10.30 20.17 -42.08
C GLY A 339 -9.76 20.42 -43.49
N ASN A 340 -9.90 21.65 -43.99
CA ASN A 340 -9.56 22.02 -45.37
C ASN A 340 -8.05 21.99 -45.69
N SER A 341 -7.19 21.82 -44.67
CA SER A 341 -5.74 21.71 -44.86
C SER A 341 -5.30 20.34 -45.40
N GLN A 342 -6.21 19.37 -45.52
CA GLN A 342 -5.94 18.01 -45.97
C GLN A 342 -6.74 17.66 -47.23
N SER A 343 -6.17 16.79 -48.06
CA SER A 343 -6.84 16.35 -49.29
C SER A 343 -7.99 15.40 -48.98
N ARG A 344 -9.15 15.63 -49.63
CA ARG A 344 -10.29 14.71 -49.59
C ARG A 344 -9.93 13.34 -50.18
N ASP A 345 -9.00 13.31 -51.14
CA ASP A 345 -8.49 12.08 -51.74
C ASP A 345 -7.69 11.24 -50.74
N ASP A 346 -6.87 11.88 -49.89
CA ASP A 346 -6.07 11.17 -48.88
C ASP A 346 -6.94 10.57 -47.77
N ILE A 347 -7.99 11.29 -47.36
CA ILE A 347 -8.99 10.77 -46.42
C ILE A 347 -9.70 9.56 -47.05
N LEU A 348 -10.17 9.68 -48.29
CA LEU A 348 -10.86 8.60 -48.97
C LEU A 348 -9.96 7.37 -49.19
N LYS A 349 -8.68 7.58 -49.48
CA LYS A 349 -7.67 6.52 -49.61
C LYS A 349 -7.51 5.73 -48.31
N ASP A 350 -7.48 6.41 -47.17
CA ASP A 350 -7.45 5.74 -45.86
C ASP A 350 -8.72 4.93 -45.60
N LEU A 351 -9.90 5.49 -45.90
CA LEU A 351 -11.17 4.81 -45.71
C LEU A 351 -11.30 3.54 -46.59
N PHE A 352 -10.80 3.58 -47.82
CA PHE A 352 -10.73 2.38 -48.67
C PHE A 352 -9.75 1.33 -48.13
N ALA A 353 -8.61 1.76 -47.58
CA ALA A 353 -7.67 0.84 -46.95
C ALA A 353 -8.31 0.14 -45.72
N VAL A 354 -9.10 0.86 -44.93
CA VAL A 354 -9.89 0.28 -43.82
C VAL A 354 -10.94 -0.70 -44.35
N GLU A 355 -11.67 -0.33 -45.41
CA GLU A 355 -12.65 -1.21 -46.06
C GLU A 355 -12.04 -2.54 -46.52
N GLN A 356 -10.88 -2.49 -47.17
CA GLN A 356 -10.21 -3.70 -47.67
C GLN A 356 -9.71 -4.61 -46.54
N ARG A 357 -9.30 -4.05 -45.40
CA ARG A 357 -8.69 -4.81 -44.30
C ARG A 357 -9.70 -5.35 -43.30
N LYS A 358 -10.76 -4.61 -43.00
CA LYS A 358 -11.75 -4.97 -41.97
C LYS A 358 -13.21 -4.84 -42.41
N GLY A 359 -13.48 -4.00 -43.41
CA GLY A 359 -14.83 -3.49 -43.66
C GLY A 359 -15.06 -2.22 -42.85
N LEU A 360 -15.33 -1.12 -43.55
CA LEU A 360 -15.41 0.21 -42.97
C LEU A 360 -16.61 0.33 -42.02
N ALA A 361 -17.75 -0.29 -42.34
CA ALA A 361 -18.91 -0.34 -41.46
C ALA A 361 -18.57 -1.00 -40.12
N GLN A 362 -17.93 -2.17 -40.16
CA GLN A 362 -17.50 -2.89 -38.95
C GLN A 362 -16.45 -2.10 -38.16
N ALA A 363 -15.52 -1.44 -38.85
CA ALA A 363 -14.50 -0.60 -38.24
C ALA A 363 -15.09 0.63 -37.53
N ILE A 364 -16.08 1.29 -38.15
CA ILE A 364 -16.78 2.43 -37.54
C ILE A 364 -17.58 1.98 -36.32
N ASP A 365 -18.35 0.89 -36.42
CA ASP A 365 -19.13 0.36 -35.30
C ASP A 365 -18.25 -0.02 -34.10
N GLU A 366 -17.05 -0.55 -34.35
CA GLU A 366 -16.07 -0.83 -33.32
C GLU A 366 -15.54 0.46 -32.67
N TYR A 367 -15.25 1.49 -33.47
CA TYR A 367 -14.78 2.79 -32.96
C TYR A 367 -15.86 3.54 -32.16
N GLU A 368 -17.11 3.46 -32.59
CA GLU A 368 -18.25 4.02 -31.87
C GLU A 368 -18.44 3.31 -30.52
N ARG A 369 -18.33 1.98 -30.52
CA ARG A 369 -18.39 1.18 -29.29
C ARG A 369 -17.23 1.48 -28.33
N ASP A 370 -16.05 1.73 -28.87
CA ASP A 370 -14.84 2.03 -28.10
C ASP A 370 -14.76 3.50 -27.62
N GLY A 371 -15.71 4.36 -28.00
CA GLY A 371 -15.78 5.77 -27.60
C GLY A 371 -14.65 6.62 -28.17
N VAL A 372 -14.10 6.22 -29.31
CA VAL A 372 -12.84 6.74 -29.85
C VAL A 372 -12.88 8.22 -30.21
N ASP A 373 -13.95 8.64 -30.87
CA ASP A 373 -14.11 9.99 -31.39
C ASP A 373 -14.95 10.88 -30.45
N GLY A 374 -15.06 10.48 -29.18
CA GLY A 374 -15.93 11.12 -28.21
C GLY A 374 -17.42 11.03 -28.56
N GLY A 375 -17.82 10.10 -29.44
CA GLY A 375 -19.19 9.97 -29.95
C GLY A 375 -19.53 10.97 -31.05
N ASN A 376 -18.55 11.66 -31.63
CA ASN A 376 -18.75 12.71 -32.63
C ASN A 376 -18.99 12.17 -34.05
N ASN A 377 -19.00 10.85 -34.24
CA ASN A 377 -19.17 10.14 -35.52
C ASN A 377 -18.41 10.78 -36.68
N SER A 378 -17.14 11.14 -36.45
CA SER A 378 -16.38 12.06 -37.32
C SER A 378 -16.28 11.56 -38.76
N ILE A 379 -16.13 10.25 -38.94
CA ILE A 379 -16.05 9.60 -40.26
C ILE A 379 -17.44 9.54 -40.93
N LYS A 380 -18.49 9.13 -40.22
CA LYS A 380 -19.87 9.11 -40.78
C LYS A 380 -20.29 10.53 -41.18
N ASN A 381 -20.00 11.53 -40.36
CA ASN A 381 -20.30 12.93 -40.66
C ASN A 381 -19.54 13.42 -41.89
N TRP A 382 -18.25 13.09 -42.01
CA TRP A 382 -17.48 13.43 -43.20
C TRP A 382 -18.01 12.75 -44.46
N LEU A 383 -18.38 11.46 -44.38
CA LEU A 383 -18.97 10.70 -45.49
C LEU A 383 -20.32 11.29 -45.93
N ILE A 384 -21.19 11.69 -44.99
CA ILE A 384 -22.47 12.36 -45.29
C ILE A 384 -22.23 13.71 -45.97
N GLN A 385 -21.30 14.52 -45.45
CA GLN A 385 -20.99 15.83 -46.02
C GLN A 385 -20.38 15.77 -47.42
N ASN A 386 -19.69 14.66 -47.75
CA ASN A 386 -19.01 14.47 -49.02
C ASN A 386 -19.68 13.39 -49.89
N GLN A 387 -20.91 12.98 -49.59
CA GLN A 387 -21.57 11.82 -50.19
C GLN A 387 -21.63 11.89 -51.72
N ASP A 388 -22.01 13.04 -52.26
CA ASP A 388 -22.11 13.25 -53.71
C ASP A 388 -20.74 13.09 -54.39
N TRP A 389 -19.69 13.69 -53.80
CA TRP A 389 -18.34 13.60 -54.31
C TRP A 389 -17.78 12.17 -54.19
N VAL A 390 -17.97 11.50 -53.04
CA VAL A 390 -17.54 10.11 -52.82
C VAL A 390 -18.23 9.16 -53.81
N SER A 391 -19.52 9.38 -54.12
CA SER A 391 -20.26 8.53 -55.06
C SER A 391 -19.71 8.56 -56.49
N GLN A 392 -19.01 9.64 -56.87
CA GLN A 392 -18.37 9.82 -58.17
C GLN A 392 -16.97 9.17 -58.24
N GLN A 393 -16.40 8.79 -57.10
CA GLN A 393 -15.08 8.15 -57.03
C GLN A 393 -15.19 6.65 -57.34
N THR A 394 -14.11 6.08 -57.88
CA THR A 394 -14.03 4.64 -58.17
C THR A 394 -14.31 3.82 -56.90
N ASN A 395 -15.28 2.89 -56.96
CA ASN A 395 -15.78 2.09 -55.83
C ASN A 395 -16.44 2.88 -54.69
N GLY A 396 -16.57 4.20 -54.78
CA GLY A 396 -17.12 5.03 -53.69
C GLY A 396 -18.62 4.82 -53.47
N LYS A 397 -19.39 4.60 -54.54
CA LYS A 397 -20.81 4.20 -54.41
C LYS A 397 -20.98 2.87 -53.66
N ALA A 398 -20.19 1.86 -54.00
CA ALA A 398 -20.23 0.56 -53.33
C ALA A 398 -19.81 0.65 -51.85
N LEU A 399 -18.87 1.55 -51.52
CA LEU A 399 -18.48 1.85 -50.14
C LEU A 399 -19.66 2.44 -49.34
N LEU A 400 -20.35 3.45 -49.91
CA LEU A 400 -21.49 4.09 -49.27
C LEU A 400 -22.67 3.13 -49.04
N ASP A 401 -22.97 2.27 -50.01
CA ASP A 401 -24.06 1.29 -49.95
C ASP A 401 -23.86 0.29 -48.79
N LYS A 402 -22.62 -0.09 -48.49
CA LYS A 402 -22.28 -1.04 -47.41
C LYS A 402 -22.44 -0.48 -46.00
N ILE A 403 -22.30 0.83 -45.82
CA ILE A 403 -22.33 1.47 -44.48
C ILE A 403 -23.79 1.63 -43.98
N GLN A 404 -24.79 1.31 -44.82
CA GLN A 404 -26.21 1.54 -44.53
C GLN A 404 -26.47 2.93 -43.94
N LEU A 405 -25.88 3.95 -44.56
CA LEU A 405 -26.23 5.34 -44.27
C LEU A 405 -27.72 5.49 -44.63
N SER A 406 -28.60 5.42 -43.65
CA SER A 406 -30.04 5.53 -43.89
C SER A 406 -30.30 6.88 -44.55
N ALA A 407 -30.95 6.84 -45.72
CA ALA A 407 -31.52 8.04 -46.30
C ALA A 407 -32.70 8.48 -45.41
N VAL A 408 -32.43 9.37 -44.46
CA VAL A 408 -33.42 10.25 -43.83
C VAL A 408 -32.77 11.63 -43.78
N ALA A 409 -33.14 12.63 -44.58
CA ALA A 409 -34.33 12.83 -45.39
C ALA A 409 -33.98 13.55 -46.71
N LYS A 410 -34.75 13.29 -47.79
CA LYS A 410 -34.93 14.30 -48.86
C LYS A 410 -35.34 15.62 -48.20
N PRO A 411 -34.89 16.76 -48.73
CA PRO A 411 -34.79 18.01 -47.99
C PRO A 411 -36.13 18.31 -47.35
N VAL A 412 -36.17 18.43 -46.02
CA VAL A 412 -37.18 19.29 -45.44
C VAL A 412 -36.86 20.65 -46.04
N THR A 413 -37.64 20.99 -47.06
CA THR A 413 -37.77 22.34 -47.56
C THR A 413 -38.55 23.09 -46.48
N SER A 414 -37.88 23.29 -45.35
CA SER A 414 -37.98 24.48 -44.54
C SER A 414 -36.56 25.03 -44.45
N THR A 415 -36.07 25.37 -45.64
CA THR A 415 -35.13 26.46 -45.96
C THR A 415 -35.59 27.81 -45.36
N LEU A 416 -36.39 27.82 -44.29
CA LEU A 416 -36.91 28.97 -43.58
C LEU A 416 -36.52 28.98 -42.10
N SER A 417 -36.24 27.85 -41.41
CA SER A 417 -35.90 27.89 -39.97
C SER A 417 -34.42 27.67 -39.62
N VAL A 418 -33.58 27.18 -40.54
CA VAL A 418 -32.11 27.21 -40.37
C VAL A 418 -31.48 28.39 -41.13
N THR A 419 -32.17 28.92 -42.15
CA THR A 419 -31.73 30.12 -42.87
C THR A 419 -32.05 31.41 -42.14
N GLN A 420 -33.00 31.42 -41.19
CA GLN A 420 -33.27 32.62 -40.37
C GLN A 420 -32.17 32.88 -39.32
N ASN A 421 -31.61 31.84 -38.71
CA ASN A 421 -30.76 32.02 -37.53
C ASN A 421 -29.30 32.42 -37.82
N ARG A 422 -28.86 32.46 -39.10
CA ARG A 422 -27.54 33.01 -39.47
C ARG A 422 -27.58 34.52 -39.75
N ALA A 423 -28.75 35.10 -40.00
CA ALA A 423 -28.90 36.53 -40.28
C ALA A 423 -28.72 37.39 -39.01
N ASP A 424 -29.01 36.83 -37.84
CA ASP A 424 -29.00 37.55 -36.55
C ASP A 424 -27.67 37.40 -35.76
N LEU A 425 -26.69 36.66 -36.30
CA LEU A 425 -25.38 36.46 -35.68
C LEU A 425 -24.45 37.64 -36.00
N VAL A 426 -24.16 38.45 -34.99
CA VAL A 426 -23.18 39.54 -35.05
C VAL A 426 -21.80 39.02 -34.67
N ALA A 427 -20.75 39.53 -35.35
CA ALA A 427 -19.37 39.18 -35.03
C ALA A 427 -19.01 39.56 -33.60
N ALA A 428 -18.49 38.61 -32.82
CA ALA A 428 -17.98 38.85 -31.49
C ALA A 428 -16.59 39.51 -31.59
N PRO A 429 -16.21 40.43 -30.69
CA PRO A 429 -14.85 40.92 -30.61
C PRO A 429 -13.81 39.78 -30.50
N PRO A 430 -12.59 39.95 -31.03
CA PRO A 430 -11.54 38.93 -30.91
C PRO A 430 -11.31 38.51 -29.45
N ASN A 431 -11.17 37.20 -29.21
CA ASN A 431 -11.01 36.59 -27.88
C ASN A 431 -12.21 36.71 -26.93
N THR A 432 -13.40 37.04 -27.45
CA THR A 432 -14.64 36.96 -26.64
C THR A 432 -14.87 35.54 -26.17
N LYS A 433 -15.07 35.38 -24.86
CA LYS A 433 -15.37 34.10 -24.21
C LYS A 433 -16.69 34.16 -23.47
N ILE A 434 -17.46 33.08 -23.58
CA ILE A 434 -18.60 32.79 -22.72
C ILE A 434 -18.20 31.76 -21.68
N LYS A 435 -18.83 31.77 -20.50
CA LYS A 435 -18.52 30.84 -19.41
C LYS A 435 -19.78 30.25 -18.79
N ALA A 436 -19.89 28.94 -18.70
CA ALA A 436 -20.99 28.32 -17.98
C ALA A 436 -20.93 28.68 -16.49
N THR A 437 -21.97 29.30 -15.95
CA THR A 437 -22.03 29.72 -14.53
C THR A 437 -22.60 28.65 -13.63
N ILE A 438 -23.33 27.69 -14.21
CA ILE A 438 -23.80 26.45 -13.58
C ILE A 438 -23.66 25.28 -14.57
N LYS A 439 -23.88 24.04 -14.11
CA LYS A 439 -23.97 22.89 -15.02
C LYS A 439 -25.15 23.09 -15.98
N THR A 440 -24.89 23.01 -17.28
CA THR A 440 -25.86 23.38 -18.33
C THR A 440 -25.64 22.58 -19.61
N TYR A 441 -26.35 22.92 -20.69
CA TYR A 441 -26.22 22.28 -22.00
C TYR A 441 -26.03 23.32 -23.11
N LEU A 442 -25.19 23.00 -24.10
CA LEU A 442 -25.27 23.57 -25.45
C LEU A 442 -26.35 22.81 -26.21
N LYS A 443 -27.25 23.51 -26.91
CA LYS A 443 -28.45 22.90 -27.52
C LYS A 443 -28.53 23.18 -29.02
N LYS A 444 -29.03 22.23 -29.80
CA LYS A 444 -29.30 22.44 -31.24
C LYS A 444 -30.59 23.23 -31.51
N GLN A 445 -31.49 23.30 -30.53
CA GLN A 445 -32.75 24.05 -30.60
C GLN A 445 -33.00 24.80 -29.28
N PRO A 446 -33.75 25.92 -29.28
CA PRO A 446 -34.03 26.74 -28.10
C PRO A 446 -35.21 26.18 -27.28
N ILE A 447 -35.17 24.89 -26.97
CA ILE A 447 -36.18 24.20 -26.15
C ILE A 447 -35.54 23.56 -24.91
N ASP A 448 -36.34 23.05 -23.98
CA ASP A 448 -35.85 22.44 -22.75
C ASP A 448 -34.92 21.24 -23.06
N SER A 449 -33.80 21.12 -22.33
CA SER A 449 -32.82 20.02 -22.52
C SER A 449 -33.39 18.63 -22.27
N SER A 450 -34.49 18.51 -21.52
CA SER A 450 -35.22 17.25 -21.31
C SER A 450 -35.97 16.78 -22.56
N GLN A 451 -36.27 17.68 -23.49
CA GLN A 451 -36.98 17.41 -24.74
C GLN A 451 -36.04 17.14 -25.93
N LEU A 452 -34.73 17.28 -25.73
CA LEU A 452 -33.70 17.08 -26.74
C LEU A 452 -33.05 15.70 -26.62
N GLY A 453 -32.84 15.04 -27.75
CA GLY A 453 -32.06 13.81 -27.81
C GLY A 453 -30.61 14.04 -27.39
N GLU A 454 -29.91 12.99 -26.95
CA GLU A 454 -28.51 13.08 -26.50
C GLU A 454 -27.55 13.60 -27.58
N ASN A 455 -27.91 13.47 -28.87
CA ASN A 455 -27.13 13.99 -29.99
C ASN A 455 -27.44 15.47 -30.32
N GLU A 456 -28.47 16.04 -29.70
CA GLU A 456 -28.96 17.41 -29.93
C GLU A 456 -28.60 18.36 -28.79
N LYS A 457 -27.96 17.85 -27.74
CA LYS A 457 -27.48 18.61 -26.59
C LYS A 457 -26.09 18.13 -26.18
N LYS A 458 -25.26 19.04 -25.65
CA LYS A 458 -23.93 18.73 -25.11
C LYS A 458 -23.84 19.28 -23.71
N GLU A 459 -23.64 18.41 -22.72
CA GLU A 459 -23.49 18.82 -21.33
C GLU A 459 -22.22 19.67 -21.14
N VAL A 460 -22.36 20.74 -20.37
CA VAL A 460 -21.30 21.69 -20.07
C VAL A 460 -21.18 21.85 -18.55
N PRO A 461 -20.05 21.46 -17.94
CA PRO A 461 -19.78 21.68 -16.53
C PRO A 461 -19.68 23.18 -16.18
N VAL A 462 -20.00 23.51 -14.93
CA VAL A 462 -19.80 24.86 -14.39
C VAL A 462 -18.34 25.29 -14.54
N GLY A 463 -18.12 26.55 -14.92
CA GLY A 463 -16.80 27.14 -15.13
C GLY A 463 -16.19 26.91 -16.51
N THR A 464 -16.81 26.11 -17.37
CA THR A 464 -16.31 25.86 -18.74
C THR A 464 -16.37 27.12 -19.57
N GLU A 465 -15.25 27.53 -20.15
CA GLU A 465 -15.15 28.70 -21.04
C GLU A 465 -15.10 28.25 -22.51
N TYR A 466 -15.89 28.90 -23.35
CA TYR A 466 -15.80 28.77 -24.80
C TYR A 466 -15.47 30.11 -25.43
N LYS A 467 -14.49 30.13 -26.32
CA LYS A 467 -14.26 31.27 -27.21
C LYS A 467 -15.33 31.24 -28.31
N ILE A 468 -15.88 32.40 -28.63
CA ILE A 468 -16.93 32.55 -29.64
C ILE A 468 -16.46 33.45 -30.79
N LEU A 469 -16.97 33.16 -31.99
CA LEU A 469 -16.74 33.93 -33.21
C LEU A 469 -17.90 34.90 -33.47
N LYS A 470 -19.13 34.49 -33.17
CA LYS A 470 -20.35 35.29 -33.37
C LYS A 470 -21.40 34.98 -32.29
N HIS A 471 -22.32 35.92 -32.05
CA HIS A 471 -23.45 35.74 -31.15
C HIS A 471 -24.71 36.47 -31.65
N SER A 472 -25.89 36.08 -31.16
CA SER A 472 -27.15 36.81 -31.38
C SER A 472 -27.53 37.66 -30.18
N GLN A 473 -28.62 38.42 -30.30
CA GLN A 473 -29.36 38.92 -29.14
C GLN A 473 -30.15 37.78 -28.48
N GLU A 474 -30.51 37.96 -27.22
CA GLU A 474 -31.33 37.01 -26.46
C GLU A 474 -32.78 37.02 -26.97
N SER A 475 -33.34 35.84 -27.22
CA SER A 475 -34.75 35.62 -27.55
C SER A 475 -35.27 34.43 -26.76
N ASP A 476 -36.38 34.60 -26.04
CA ASP A 476 -37.01 33.56 -25.20
C ASP A 476 -36.02 32.84 -24.27
N GLY A 477 -35.14 33.59 -23.61
CA GLY A 477 -34.14 33.05 -22.67
C GLY A 477 -32.94 32.36 -23.33
N HIS A 478 -32.84 32.37 -24.65
CA HIS A 478 -31.75 31.73 -25.39
C HIS A 478 -30.96 32.72 -26.24
N CYS A 479 -29.64 32.52 -26.31
CA CYS A 479 -28.75 33.15 -27.27
C CYS A 479 -28.19 32.11 -28.23
N LEU A 480 -28.00 32.49 -29.49
CA LEU A 480 -27.26 31.70 -30.46
C LEU A 480 -25.78 32.12 -30.42
N VAL A 481 -24.87 31.15 -30.38
CA VAL A 481 -23.42 31.39 -30.37
C VAL A 481 -22.72 30.51 -31.38
N GLU A 482 -21.79 31.09 -32.13
CA GLU A 482 -20.86 30.36 -33.00
C GLU A 482 -19.54 30.16 -32.22
N LEU A 483 -19.22 28.92 -31.89
CA LEU A 483 -18.03 28.58 -31.11
C LEU A 483 -16.78 28.51 -32.01
N ASP A 484 -15.64 28.93 -31.48
CA ASP A 484 -14.34 28.85 -32.17
C ASP A 484 -13.85 27.38 -32.30
N TYR A 485 -12.86 27.15 -33.18
CA TYR A 485 -12.25 25.84 -33.47
C TYR A 485 -13.20 24.79 -34.06
N GLY A 486 -14.11 25.19 -34.96
CA GLY A 486 -14.96 24.24 -35.71
C GLY A 486 -16.05 23.57 -34.88
N GLN A 487 -16.32 24.05 -33.66
CA GLN A 487 -17.30 23.46 -32.76
C GLN A 487 -18.76 23.78 -33.14
N GLY A 488 -18.98 24.64 -34.13
CA GLY A 488 -20.30 24.91 -34.72
C GLY A 488 -21.16 25.90 -33.96
N ILE A 489 -22.41 26.06 -34.41
CA ILE A 489 -23.40 26.99 -33.86
C ILE A 489 -24.31 26.25 -32.86
N TRP A 490 -24.58 26.88 -31.72
CA TRP A 490 -25.37 26.34 -30.61
C TRP A 490 -26.27 27.38 -29.97
N TYR A 491 -27.38 26.93 -29.39
CA TYR A 491 -28.17 27.70 -28.44
C TYR A 491 -27.62 27.52 -27.03
N VAL A 492 -27.49 28.63 -26.30
CA VAL A 492 -27.19 28.69 -24.88
C VAL A 492 -28.36 29.33 -24.14
N TRP A 493 -28.73 28.80 -22.98
CA TRP A 493 -29.71 29.44 -22.11
C TRP A 493 -29.03 30.58 -21.34
N SER A 494 -29.41 31.83 -21.58
CA SER A 494 -28.70 33.03 -21.10
C SER A 494 -28.41 33.00 -19.59
N ASP A 495 -29.36 32.54 -18.76
CA ASP A 495 -29.18 32.49 -17.30
C ASP A 495 -28.09 31.51 -16.83
N HIS A 496 -27.71 30.52 -17.65
CA HIS A 496 -26.71 29.51 -17.28
C HIS A 496 -25.30 29.88 -17.74
N TRP A 497 -25.15 31.03 -18.39
CA TRP A 497 -23.92 31.45 -19.03
C TRP A 497 -23.58 32.91 -18.69
N TYR A 498 -22.29 33.18 -18.51
CA TYR A 498 -21.75 34.53 -18.51
C TYR A 498 -21.58 34.97 -19.97
N LEU A 499 -22.36 35.99 -20.36
CA LEU A 499 -22.38 36.55 -21.72
C LEU A 499 -21.84 38.00 -21.67
N PRO A 500 -20.60 38.25 -22.13
CA PRO A 500 -19.91 39.53 -21.91
C PRO A 500 -20.57 40.74 -22.61
N TRP A 501 -21.48 40.51 -23.57
CA TRP A 501 -22.18 41.56 -24.31
C TRP A 501 -23.50 42.03 -23.68
N GLU A 502 -24.01 41.36 -22.64
CA GLU A 502 -25.28 41.72 -22.00
C GLU A 502 -25.16 42.87 -20.96
N HIS A 503 -23.97 43.43 -20.76
CA HIS A 503 -23.69 44.51 -19.80
C HIS A 503 -24.23 45.92 -20.18
N LYS A 504 -25.19 46.03 -21.12
CA LYS A 504 -25.65 47.34 -21.64
C LYS A 504 -26.96 47.89 -21.06
N ILE A 505 -27.62 47.22 -20.11
CA ILE A 505 -28.84 47.73 -19.46
C ILE A 505 -28.55 48.14 -18.01
N LEU A 506 -27.68 49.12 -17.77
CA LEU A 506 -27.53 49.73 -16.43
C LEU A 506 -26.98 51.17 -16.45
N SER A 507 -27.02 51.86 -17.59
CA SER A 507 -26.59 53.27 -17.69
C SER A 507 -27.66 54.30 -17.27
N SER A 508 -28.84 53.87 -16.77
CA SER A 508 -29.96 54.77 -16.46
C SER A 508 -30.39 54.82 -14.98
N VAL A 509 -29.59 54.30 -14.04
CA VAL A 509 -29.85 54.48 -12.59
C VAL A 509 -28.91 55.56 -12.03
N PRO A 510 -29.42 56.66 -11.44
CA PRO A 510 -28.58 57.76 -10.96
C PRO A 510 -27.60 57.33 -9.85
N GLN A 511 -26.35 57.79 -9.97
CA GLN A 511 -25.31 57.66 -8.94
C GLN A 511 -25.63 58.53 -7.71
N SER A 512 -26.54 58.09 -6.83
CA SER A 512 -26.60 58.66 -5.48
C SER A 512 -27.18 57.70 -4.45
N SER A 513 -26.32 56.91 -3.81
CA SER A 513 -26.28 56.72 -2.36
C SER A 513 -25.17 55.73 -1.99
N LYS A 514 -24.05 56.26 -1.50
CA LYS A 514 -22.91 55.44 -1.06
C LYS A 514 -23.09 54.79 0.31
N ASN A 515 -24.27 54.85 0.96
CA ASN A 515 -24.46 54.36 2.33
C ASN A 515 -25.90 53.91 2.70
N GLY A 516 -26.72 53.49 1.74
CA GLY A 516 -28.06 52.94 2.02
C GLY A 516 -28.10 51.42 1.92
N SER A 517 -28.65 50.73 2.91
CA SER A 517 -28.80 49.26 2.87
C SER A 517 -29.74 48.84 1.72
N ALA A 518 -29.55 47.64 1.17
CA ALA A 518 -30.39 47.05 0.11
C ALA A 518 -31.91 47.11 0.37
N ARG A 519 -32.32 47.31 1.64
CA ARG A 519 -33.71 47.50 2.06
C ARG A 519 -34.32 48.83 1.62
N GLU A 520 -33.53 49.91 1.55
CA GLU A 520 -34.02 51.25 1.13
C GLU A 520 -34.26 51.34 -0.37
N ALA A 521 -33.44 50.67 -1.18
CA ALA A 521 -33.63 50.57 -2.64
C ALA A 521 -34.92 49.80 -3.01
N ILE A 522 -35.26 48.77 -2.23
CA ILE A 522 -36.49 47.98 -2.39
C ILE A 522 -37.73 48.78 -1.95
N ASP A 523 -37.62 49.62 -0.92
CA ASP A 523 -38.74 50.46 -0.45
C ASP A 523 -39.04 51.61 -1.43
N GLN A 524 -38.01 52.20 -2.06
CA GLN A 524 -38.16 53.21 -3.11
C GLN A 524 -38.85 52.66 -4.38
N LEU A 525 -38.48 51.45 -4.81
CA LEU A 525 -39.09 50.75 -5.96
C LEU A 525 -40.55 50.35 -5.70
N SER A 526 -40.93 50.15 -4.44
CA SER A 526 -42.30 49.79 -4.04
C SER A 526 -43.27 50.98 -4.10
N ARG A 527 -42.76 52.23 -4.13
CA ARG A 527 -43.56 53.47 -4.14
C ARG A 527 -43.82 54.05 -5.53
N MET A 528 -43.21 53.52 -6.59
CA MET A 528 -43.45 53.98 -7.97
C MET A 528 -44.74 53.36 -8.53
N SER A 529 -45.78 54.18 -8.70
CA SER A 529 -47.16 53.73 -8.98
C SER A 529 -47.48 53.41 -10.45
N ALA A 530 -46.49 53.37 -11.35
CA ALA A 530 -46.76 53.32 -12.80
C ALA A 530 -46.32 52.03 -13.53
N ILE A 531 -46.21 50.88 -12.84
CA ILE A 531 -45.76 49.64 -13.50
C ILE A 531 -46.70 48.46 -13.22
N SER A 532 -47.15 47.82 -14.30
CA SER A 532 -48.02 46.63 -14.35
C SER A 532 -47.55 45.49 -13.42
N SER A 533 -48.52 44.78 -12.83
CA SER A 533 -48.33 43.70 -11.85
C SER A 533 -47.45 42.55 -12.34
N THR A 534 -47.38 42.31 -13.65
CA THR A 534 -46.55 41.27 -14.26
C THR A 534 -45.05 41.57 -14.19
N ASN A 535 -44.66 42.86 -14.17
CA ASN A 535 -43.24 43.27 -14.16
C ASN A 535 -42.65 43.41 -12.76
N ARG A 536 -43.48 43.34 -11.70
CA ARG A 536 -43.04 43.53 -10.31
C ARG A 536 -42.29 42.30 -9.75
N GLY A 537 -42.64 41.10 -10.22
CA GLY A 537 -41.93 39.85 -9.86
C GLY A 537 -40.57 39.73 -10.55
N THR A 538 -40.48 40.11 -11.82
CA THR A 538 -39.27 40.07 -12.65
C THR A 538 -38.23 41.10 -12.21
N LEU A 539 -38.65 42.32 -11.85
CA LEU A 539 -37.77 43.36 -11.34
C LEU A 539 -37.25 43.08 -9.92
N LYS A 540 -38.10 42.52 -9.04
CA LYS A 540 -37.68 42.12 -7.68
C LYS A 540 -36.66 40.97 -7.74
N ALA A 541 -36.89 40.01 -8.63
CA ALA A 541 -35.94 38.93 -8.88
C ALA A 541 -34.67 39.43 -9.60
N ALA A 542 -34.74 40.41 -10.50
CA ALA A 542 -33.56 41.03 -11.12
C ALA A 542 -32.70 41.84 -10.12
N ALA A 543 -33.32 42.55 -9.18
CA ALA A 543 -32.62 43.27 -8.10
C ALA A 543 -31.94 42.30 -7.11
N THR A 544 -32.64 41.24 -6.69
CA THR A 544 -32.07 40.17 -5.87
C THR A 544 -30.92 39.44 -6.60
N ARG A 545 -31.05 39.25 -7.93
CA ARG A 545 -30.03 38.61 -8.77
C ARG A 545 -28.82 39.52 -9.04
N SER A 546 -28.98 40.84 -9.00
CA SER A 546 -27.85 41.79 -9.08
C SER A 546 -26.98 41.70 -7.81
N ILE A 547 -27.61 41.58 -6.63
CA ILE A 547 -26.92 41.38 -5.34
C ILE A 547 -26.17 40.03 -5.32
N GLN A 548 -26.74 38.97 -5.92
CA GLN A 548 -26.06 37.69 -6.10
C GLN A 548 -24.93 37.74 -7.15
N ARG A 549 -25.09 38.48 -8.25
CA ARG A 549 -24.06 38.62 -9.30
C ARG A 549 -22.79 39.35 -8.81
N SER A 550 -22.92 40.30 -7.88
CA SER A 550 -21.75 40.91 -7.20
C SER A 550 -20.96 39.92 -6.32
N ALA A 551 -21.55 38.79 -5.91
CA ALA A 551 -20.89 37.80 -5.06
C ALA A 551 -20.20 36.65 -5.84
N THR A 552 -20.53 36.44 -7.12
CA THR A 552 -20.08 35.22 -7.86
C THR A 552 -19.19 35.49 -9.08
N ALA A 553 -19.01 36.76 -9.49
CA ALA A 553 -18.24 37.11 -10.69
C ALA A 553 -17.01 37.95 -10.38
N THR A 554 -16.18 37.55 -9.42
CA THR A 554 -14.80 38.04 -9.41
C THR A 554 -13.86 37.10 -8.67
N LYS A 555 -12.76 36.74 -9.33
CA LYS A 555 -11.47 36.54 -8.67
C LYS A 555 -11.03 37.93 -8.17
N VAL A 556 -11.74 38.48 -7.20
CA VAL A 556 -11.30 39.61 -6.39
C VAL A 556 -10.64 38.93 -5.22
N GLU A 557 -9.32 39.08 -5.11
CA GLU A 557 -8.71 39.02 -3.79
C GLU A 557 -9.51 39.98 -2.91
N PRO A 558 -10.17 39.52 -1.84
CA PRO A 558 -10.99 40.41 -1.04
C PRO A 558 -10.13 41.59 -0.62
N GLU A 559 -10.57 42.81 -0.93
CA GLU A 559 -9.88 44.06 -0.59
C GLU A 559 -9.72 44.24 0.94
N ASN A 560 -10.21 43.28 1.75
CA ASN A 560 -10.23 43.26 3.21
C ASN A 560 -9.48 42.05 3.82
N TRP A 561 -8.33 41.64 3.29
CA TRP A 561 -7.43 40.74 4.01
C TRP A 561 -6.76 41.46 5.18
N VAL A 562 -6.94 40.94 6.39
CA VAL A 562 -6.19 41.37 7.57
C VAL A 562 -5.03 40.41 7.76
N ILE A 563 -3.80 40.94 7.80
CA ILE A 563 -2.62 40.15 8.14
C ILE A 563 -2.73 39.76 9.62
N ALA A 564 -2.71 38.47 9.89
CA ALA A 564 -2.82 37.98 11.25
C ALA A 564 -1.53 38.30 12.03
N PRO A 565 -1.61 38.75 13.30
CA PRO A 565 -0.43 38.87 14.14
C PRO A 565 0.40 37.58 14.16
N PRO A 566 1.74 37.66 14.28
CA PRO A 566 2.58 36.48 14.36
C PRO A 566 2.10 35.52 15.46
N ASN A 567 1.97 34.23 15.12
CA ASN A 567 1.45 33.16 15.99
C ASN A 567 -0.05 33.22 16.31
N THR A 568 -0.86 33.88 15.48
CA THR A 568 -2.32 33.75 15.57
C THR A 568 -2.75 32.32 15.29
N ILE A 569 -3.47 31.71 16.23
CA ILE A 569 -3.97 30.34 16.15
C ILE A 569 -5.50 30.33 16.23
N ILE A 570 -6.14 29.61 15.32
CA ILE A 570 -7.56 29.26 15.40
C ILE A 570 -7.71 27.83 15.89
N LYS A 571 -8.81 27.54 16.59
CA LYS A 571 -9.10 26.21 17.13
C LYS A 571 -10.52 25.79 16.82
N ALA A 572 -10.71 24.60 16.26
CA ALA A 572 -12.06 24.07 16.03
C ALA A 572 -12.73 23.77 17.39
N THR A 573 -13.90 24.36 17.66
CA THR A 573 -14.68 24.15 18.89
C THR A 573 -15.66 22.98 18.74
N THR A 574 -16.05 22.66 17.50
CA THR A 574 -16.88 21.51 17.15
C THR A 574 -16.27 20.76 15.96
N LYS A 575 -16.75 19.54 15.68
CA LYS A 575 -16.36 18.79 14.48
C LYS A 575 -16.84 19.57 13.26
N THR A 576 -15.92 19.97 12.39
CA THR A 576 -16.21 20.92 11.31
C THR A 576 -15.41 20.61 10.05
N TYR A 577 -15.57 21.44 9.01
CA TYR A 577 -14.86 21.30 7.74
C TYR A 577 -14.14 22.60 7.38
N LEU A 578 -12.92 22.48 6.86
CA LEU A 578 -12.33 23.52 6.00
C LEU A 578 -12.96 23.40 4.62
N LYS A 579 -13.44 24.51 4.04
CA LYS A 579 -14.23 24.48 2.79
C LYS A 579 -13.57 25.30 1.69
N LYS A 580 -13.71 24.88 0.43
CA LYS A 580 -13.25 25.67 -0.72
C LYS A 580 -14.23 26.76 -1.14
N GLN A 581 -15.46 26.74 -0.63
CA GLN A 581 -16.50 27.75 -0.88
C GLN A 581 -17.30 28.01 0.41
N PRO A 582 -17.88 29.21 0.59
CA PRO A 582 -18.67 29.59 1.77
C PRO A 582 -20.13 29.06 1.68
N ILE A 583 -20.28 27.76 1.42
CA ILE A 583 -21.57 27.08 1.35
C ILE A 583 -21.60 25.89 2.32
N ASP A 584 -22.77 25.28 2.51
CA ASP A 584 -22.92 24.13 3.41
C ASP A 584 -22.00 22.97 3.00
N SER A 585 -21.38 22.32 3.99
CA SER A 585 -20.45 21.20 3.73
C SER A 585 -21.11 20.00 3.05
N SER A 586 -22.42 19.82 3.18
CA SER A 586 -23.21 18.78 2.49
C SER A 586 -23.26 18.99 0.97
N GLN A 587 -23.13 20.24 0.51
CA GLN A 587 -23.16 20.62 -0.90
C GLN A 587 -21.77 20.57 -1.56
N LEU A 588 -20.72 20.31 -0.75
CA LEU A 588 -19.34 20.22 -1.21
C LEU A 588 -18.89 18.77 -1.39
N SER A 589 -18.26 18.48 -2.52
CA SER A 589 -17.63 17.19 -2.79
C SER A 589 -16.43 16.94 -1.86
N TYR A 590 -16.02 15.68 -1.72
CA TYR A 590 -14.90 15.27 -0.84
C TYR A 590 -13.61 16.08 -1.10
N ASN A 591 -13.31 16.43 -2.35
CA ASN A 591 -12.11 17.19 -2.71
C ASN A 591 -12.22 18.70 -2.44
N GLN A 592 -13.43 19.18 -2.13
CA GLN A 592 -13.72 20.59 -1.85
C GLN A 592 -13.89 20.88 -0.35
N LYS A 593 -13.79 19.86 0.51
CA LYS A 593 -13.85 20.01 1.96
C LYS A 593 -12.84 19.10 2.66
N LYS A 594 -12.29 19.55 3.79
CA LYS A 594 -11.41 18.74 4.64
C LYS A 594 -11.98 18.69 6.05
N GLU A 595 -12.24 17.50 6.56
CA GLU A 595 -12.76 17.31 7.91
C GLU A 595 -11.73 17.71 8.96
N VAL A 596 -12.20 18.41 9.99
CA VAL A 596 -11.39 18.89 11.11
C VAL A 596 -12.02 18.41 12.42
N PRO A 597 -11.30 17.61 13.23
CA PRO A 597 -11.79 17.20 14.53
C PRO A 597 -11.78 18.35 15.54
N VAL A 598 -12.64 18.25 16.56
CA VAL A 598 -12.69 19.19 17.69
C VAL A 598 -11.29 19.36 18.30
N GLY A 599 -10.95 20.58 18.66
CA GLY A 599 -9.69 20.91 19.34
C GLY A 599 -8.47 21.02 18.42
N ARG A 600 -8.61 20.73 17.11
CA ARG A 600 -7.54 20.92 16.13
C ARG A 600 -7.22 22.41 15.98
N GLU A 601 -5.95 22.74 16.03
CA GLU A 601 -5.43 24.11 15.93
C GLU A 601 -4.72 24.34 14.59
N TYR A 602 -4.89 25.54 14.02
CA TYR A 602 -4.16 25.98 12.82
C TYR A 602 -3.59 27.38 13.04
N LYS A 603 -2.35 27.57 12.58
CA LYS A 603 -1.74 28.90 12.50
C LYS A 603 -2.25 29.62 11.26
N VAL A 604 -2.68 30.87 11.44
CA VAL A 604 -3.27 31.70 10.40
C VAL A 604 -2.28 32.79 9.99
N LEU A 605 -2.07 32.93 8.69
CA LEU A 605 -1.24 33.98 8.10
C LEU A 605 -2.05 35.24 7.82
N LYS A 606 -3.26 35.07 7.29
CA LYS A 606 -4.21 36.15 6.99
C LYS A 606 -5.65 35.66 7.17
N TYR A 607 -6.57 36.55 7.45
CA TYR A 607 -8.00 36.26 7.54
C TYR A 607 -8.85 37.40 6.96
N SER A 608 -10.10 37.09 6.62
CA SER A 608 -11.11 38.09 6.26
C SER A 608 -12.04 38.39 7.43
N GLU A 609 -12.75 39.51 7.37
CA GLU A 609 -13.95 39.69 8.19
C GLU A 609 -14.99 38.60 7.88
N GLU A 610 -15.90 38.39 8.82
CA GLU A 610 -16.98 37.42 8.70
C GLU A 610 -18.08 37.95 7.77
N ILE A 611 -18.44 37.15 6.76
CA ILE A 611 -19.51 37.45 5.81
C ILE A 611 -20.42 36.22 5.78
N ASP A 612 -21.70 36.40 6.10
CA ASP A 612 -22.72 35.35 6.14
C ASP A 612 -22.29 34.10 6.94
N GLY A 613 -21.76 34.30 8.14
CA GLY A 613 -21.33 33.22 9.04
C GLY A 613 -20.00 32.56 8.65
N HIS A 614 -19.36 33.02 7.57
CA HIS A 614 -18.11 32.45 7.06
C HIS A 614 -16.94 33.43 7.12
N CYS A 615 -15.76 32.91 7.43
CA CYS A 615 -14.49 33.64 7.37
C CYS A 615 -13.53 32.92 6.42
N LEU A 616 -12.83 33.67 5.56
CA LEU A 616 -11.77 33.15 4.71
C LEU A 616 -10.43 33.26 5.45
N VAL A 617 -9.68 32.16 5.51
CA VAL A 617 -8.35 32.12 6.16
C VAL A 617 -7.29 31.57 5.22
N GLU A 618 -6.08 32.11 5.32
CA GLU A 618 -4.86 31.55 4.75
C GLU A 618 -4.07 30.87 5.87
N LEU A 619 -3.91 29.55 5.76
CA LEU A 619 -3.24 28.74 6.77
C LEU A 619 -1.74 28.62 6.47
N ASP A 620 -0.93 28.61 7.53
CA ASP A 620 0.54 28.48 7.44
C ASP A 620 0.98 27.08 6.93
N TYR A 621 2.27 26.92 6.63
CA TYR A 621 2.90 25.67 6.16
C TYR A 621 2.34 25.10 4.84
N GLY A 622 1.92 25.96 3.91
CA GLY A 622 1.43 25.53 2.59
C GLY A 622 0.06 24.84 2.61
N ALA A 623 -0.67 24.93 3.72
CA ALA A 623 -2.02 24.37 3.85
C ALA A 623 -3.06 25.12 3.00
N GLY A 624 -2.74 26.32 2.51
CA GLY A 624 -3.52 27.07 1.53
C GLY A 624 -4.74 27.79 2.10
N THR A 625 -5.60 28.29 1.21
CA THR A 625 -6.76 29.13 1.55
C THR A 625 -8.05 28.33 1.72
N TRP A 626 -8.83 28.64 2.76
CA TRP A 626 -10.05 27.94 3.15
C TRP A 626 -11.12 28.85 3.76
N TYR A 627 -12.38 28.55 3.50
CA TYR A 627 -13.53 29.09 4.22
C TYR A 627 -13.83 28.27 5.48
N LEU A 628 -14.08 28.98 6.58
CA LEU A 628 -14.52 28.48 7.87
C LEU A 628 -15.96 28.90 8.12
N TRP A 629 -16.71 28.13 8.90
CA TRP A 629 -17.96 28.59 9.52
C TRP A 629 -17.63 29.12 10.92
N SER A 630 -17.74 30.42 11.16
CA SER A 630 -17.14 31.08 12.32
C SER A 630 -17.57 30.47 13.66
N ASP A 631 -18.83 30.04 13.80
CA ASP A 631 -19.35 29.46 15.05
C ASP A 631 -18.67 28.13 15.45
N HIS A 632 -18.05 27.45 14.49
CA HIS A 632 -17.34 26.18 14.74
C HIS A 632 -15.88 26.38 15.16
N TRP A 633 -15.44 27.63 15.31
CA TRP A 633 -14.05 27.98 15.56
C TRP A 633 -13.93 29.04 16.66
N HIS A 634 -12.89 28.89 17.48
CA HIS A 634 -12.39 29.98 18.29
C HIS A 634 -11.52 30.88 17.41
N LEU A 635 -12.03 32.07 17.09
CA LEU A 635 -11.35 33.08 16.28
C LEU A 635 -10.84 34.23 17.18
N PRO A 636 -9.52 34.39 17.37
CA PRO A 636 -8.94 35.38 18.30
C PRO A 636 -9.30 36.85 18.00
N TRP A 637 -9.76 37.12 16.78
CA TRP A 637 -10.07 38.46 16.28
C TRP A 637 -11.57 38.84 16.35
N GLN A 638 -12.48 37.92 16.68
CA GLN A 638 -13.89 38.26 16.87
C GLN A 638 -14.10 38.93 18.24
N LYS A 639 -14.60 40.18 18.24
CA LYS A 639 -15.02 40.88 19.47
C LYS A 639 -16.40 40.39 19.89
N SER A 640 -16.58 40.06 21.17
CA SER A 640 -17.86 39.62 21.73
C SER A 640 -18.95 40.70 21.58
N SER A 641 -19.85 40.55 20.61
CA SER A 641 -21.13 41.25 20.56
C SER A 641 -22.25 40.28 20.92
N LYS A 642 -22.79 40.52 22.11
CA LYS A 642 -23.78 39.78 22.90
C LYS A 642 -25.08 39.37 22.19
N ASP A 643 -25.72 38.40 22.85
CA ASP A 643 -27.15 38.40 23.25
C ASP A 643 -28.05 39.42 22.52
N ASN A 644 -28.99 38.91 21.72
CA ASN A 644 -30.40 39.27 21.87
C ASN A 644 -31.29 38.41 20.96
N GLY A 645 -32.15 37.59 21.59
CA GLY A 645 -33.56 37.63 21.22
C GLY A 645 -34.12 36.59 20.24
N ARG A 646 -34.17 35.34 20.71
CA ARG A 646 -35.36 34.45 20.67
C ARG A 646 -35.60 33.54 19.45
N SER A 647 -35.55 32.25 19.79
CA SER A 647 -36.23 31.09 19.21
C SER A 647 -35.63 30.44 17.96
N SER A 648 -34.60 29.63 18.17
CA SER A 648 -34.38 28.41 17.38
C SER A 648 -34.53 27.19 18.27
N VAL A 649 -35.53 26.39 17.92
CA VAL A 649 -35.92 25.14 18.56
C VAL A 649 -34.77 24.14 18.52
N SER A 650 -34.52 23.56 19.68
CA SER A 650 -33.49 22.59 19.99
C SER A 650 -33.54 21.37 19.07
N ALA A 651 -32.36 21.01 18.55
CA ALA A 651 -32.12 19.73 17.92
C ALA A 651 -32.34 18.58 18.92
N PRO A 652 -32.90 17.44 18.48
CA PRO A 652 -33.16 16.31 19.35
C PRO A 652 -31.84 15.68 19.82
N GLU A 653 -31.75 15.50 21.13
CA GLU A 653 -30.82 14.62 21.81
C GLU A 653 -30.94 13.21 21.21
N ALA A 654 -29.87 12.74 20.56
CA ALA A 654 -29.60 11.32 20.42
C ALA A 654 -28.52 10.95 21.44
N THR A 655 -28.97 10.69 22.65
CA THR A 655 -28.23 9.91 23.63
C THR A 655 -28.02 8.50 23.06
N ASP A 656 -26.83 8.19 22.58
CA ASP A 656 -26.38 6.80 22.54
C ASP A 656 -25.57 6.53 23.80
N LYS A 657 -26.22 5.77 24.69
CA LYS A 657 -25.68 5.31 25.95
C LYS A 657 -24.45 4.45 25.67
N ALA A 658 -23.31 4.86 26.23
CA ALA A 658 -22.18 3.98 26.45
C ALA A 658 -22.65 2.73 27.22
N GLN A 659 -22.46 1.56 26.62
CA GLN A 659 -22.41 0.27 27.32
C GLN A 659 -20.93 -0.18 27.38
N PRO A 660 -20.45 -0.70 28.52
CA PRO A 660 -19.03 -0.95 28.75
C PRO A 660 -18.64 -2.38 28.32
N GLY A 661 -17.59 -2.48 27.51
CA GLY A 661 -16.78 -3.69 27.34
C GLY A 661 -17.05 -4.52 26.08
N THR A 662 -16.18 -4.37 25.08
CA THR A 662 -15.39 -5.44 24.42
C THR A 662 -14.70 -4.89 23.15
N GLY A 663 -13.37 -5.07 23.02
CA GLY A 663 -12.69 -5.06 21.72
C GLY A 663 -11.80 -3.88 21.30
N GLN A 664 -11.75 -2.74 22.00
CA GLN A 664 -10.88 -1.61 21.59
C GLN A 664 -9.58 -1.56 22.41
N ILE A 665 -8.45 -1.21 21.78
CA ILE A 665 -7.17 -0.97 22.47
C ILE A 665 -7.32 0.36 23.25
N PRO A 666 -7.04 0.40 24.56
CA PRO A 666 -7.10 1.63 25.35
C PRO A 666 -6.19 2.72 24.78
N GLN A 667 -6.71 3.93 24.59
CA GLN A 667 -5.93 5.07 24.08
C GLN A 667 -4.72 5.41 24.98
N PRO A 668 -4.84 5.39 26.33
CA PRO A 668 -3.68 5.60 27.22
C PRO A 668 -2.55 4.58 27.02
N ALA A 669 -2.84 3.39 26.47
CA ALA A 669 -1.81 2.39 26.19
C ALA A 669 -0.90 2.83 25.04
N ILE A 670 -1.50 3.37 23.98
CA ILE A 670 -0.81 3.82 22.78
C ILE A 670 0.11 4.99 23.13
N GLU A 671 -0.39 5.94 23.92
CA GLU A 671 0.36 7.11 24.36
C GLU A 671 1.57 6.72 25.22
N LEU A 672 1.37 5.85 26.22
CA LEU A 672 2.44 5.41 27.11
C LEU A 672 3.52 4.61 26.36
N ILE A 673 3.14 3.77 25.39
CA ILE A 673 4.10 3.02 24.58
C ILE A 673 4.89 3.95 23.66
N LYS A 674 4.24 4.89 22.98
CA LYS A 674 4.91 5.88 22.13
C LYS A 674 5.89 6.76 22.92
N GLU A 675 5.57 7.08 24.18
CA GLU A 675 6.46 7.83 25.09
C GLU A 675 7.76 7.06 25.39
N PHE A 676 7.67 5.76 25.70
CA PHE A 676 8.84 4.97 26.11
C PHE A 676 9.63 4.34 24.97
N GLU A 677 8.99 3.95 23.86
CA GLU A 677 9.67 3.34 22.71
C GLU A 677 10.28 4.42 21.80
N GLY A 678 9.69 5.61 21.75
CA GLY A 678 10.05 6.64 20.79
C GLY A 678 9.79 6.20 19.34
N CYS A 679 10.05 7.09 18.37
CA CYS A 679 10.00 6.76 16.96
C CYS A 679 11.38 7.03 16.37
N GLU A 680 12.18 5.98 16.22
CA GLU A 680 13.62 6.04 15.94
C GLU A 680 13.95 6.04 14.45
N LYS A 681 15.13 6.56 14.08
CA LYS A 681 15.63 6.66 12.68
C LYS A 681 14.69 7.42 11.74
N LYS A 682 14.25 8.60 12.16
CA LYS A 682 13.56 9.56 11.29
C LYS A 682 14.51 10.09 10.22
N LEU A 683 14.07 10.01 8.98
CA LEU A 683 14.72 10.60 7.81
C LEU A 683 14.34 12.08 7.68
N PRO A 684 15.11 12.90 6.93
CA PRO A 684 14.83 14.34 6.78
C PRO A 684 13.45 14.66 6.19
N ASP A 685 12.87 13.74 5.42
CA ASP A 685 11.53 13.85 4.83
C ASP A 685 10.40 13.38 5.77
N GLY A 686 10.73 13.02 7.02
CA GLY A 686 9.76 12.57 8.03
C GLY A 686 9.41 11.09 7.99
N ARG A 687 9.98 10.30 7.07
CA ARG A 687 9.85 8.83 7.06
C ARG A 687 10.74 8.18 8.11
N VAL A 688 10.53 6.89 8.37
CA VAL A 688 11.12 6.12 9.46
C VAL A 688 11.82 4.89 8.88
N GLN A 689 13.10 4.70 9.20
CA GLN A 689 13.89 3.56 8.71
C GLN A 689 14.07 2.48 9.77
N ALA A 690 14.15 1.21 9.34
CA ALA A 690 14.48 0.09 10.22
C ALA A 690 15.89 0.25 10.84
N TYR A 691 16.04 -0.19 12.08
CA TYR A 691 17.26 -0.18 12.89
C TYR A 691 17.50 -1.55 13.55
N PRO A 692 18.74 -1.87 13.95
CA PRO A 692 18.99 -3.10 14.69
C PRO A 692 18.41 -3.00 16.10
N ASP A 693 17.87 -4.10 16.63
CA ASP A 693 17.40 -4.15 18.01
C ASP A 693 18.50 -3.70 18.99
N PRO A 694 18.18 -2.88 20.02
CA PRO A 694 19.19 -2.32 20.93
C PRO A 694 19.98 -3.37 21.72
N ASN A 695 19.48 -4.60 21.85
CA ASN A 695 20.20 -5.67 22.54
C ASN A 695 21.34 -6.20 21.64
N PRO A 696 22.61 -6.13 22.09
CA PRO A 696 23.77 -6.56 21.29
C PRO A 696 23.75 -8.03 20.88
N LYS A 697 22.99 -8.89 21.59
CA LYS A 697 22.86 -10.32 21.28
C LYS A 697 21.94 -10.59 20.09
N THR A 698 21.00 -9.70 19.82
CA THR A 698 19.99 -9.78 18.75
C THR A 698 20.36 -8.89 17.58
N GLY A 699 20.54 -7.58 17.77
CA GLY A 699 20.92 -6.64 16.71
C GLY A 699 20.12 -6.82 15.41
N TRP A 700 20.78 -6.89 14.26
CA TRP A 700 20.10 -7.12 12.96
C TRP A 700 19.49 -8.52 12.78
N LYS A 701 19.66 -9.45 13.73
CA LYS A 701 18.89 -10.71 13.74
C LYS A 701 17.42 -10.47 14.11
N LEU A 702 17.12 -9.32 14.71
CA LEU A 702 15.76 -8.86 14.98
C LEU A 702 15.65 -7.38 14.56
N PRO A 703 15.42 -7.07 13.28
CA PRO A 703 15.25 -5.70 12.85
C PRO A 703 13.99 -5.07 13.49
N THR A 704 14.10 -3.80 13.87
CA THR A 704 13.04 -3.04 14.55
C THR A 704 12.77 -1.75 13.78
N ILE A 705 11.52 -1.28 13.74
CA ILE A 705 11.12 -0.06 13.02
C ILE A 705 9.98 0.64 13.76
N GLY A 706 9.83 1.96 13.56
CA GLY A 706 8.71 2.71 14.13
C GLY A 706 8.80 2.81 15.65
N TYR A 707 7.71 2.50 16.33
CA TYR A 707 7.60 2.51 17.79
C TYR A 707 7.97 1.15 18.41
N GLY A 708 9.14 0.60 18.03
CA GLY A 708 9.61 -0.68 18.57
C GLY A 708 9.01 -1.94 17.90
N SER A 709 8.39 -1.81 16.73
CA SER A 709 7.79 -2.94 16.01
C SER A 709 8.84 -3.83 15.36
N THR A 710 8.75 -5.15 15.57
CA THR A 710 9.61 -6.17 14.93
C THR A 710 8.90 -6.98 13.86
N ARG A 711 7.59 -6.75 13.70
CA ARG A 711 6.73 -7.35 12.67
C ARG A 711 5.94 -6.29 11.94
N CYS A 712 5.73 -6.51 10.65
CA CYS A 712 4.84 -5.70 9.83
C CYS A 712 3.37 -6.19 10.03
N PRO A 713 2.36 -5.40 9.60
CA PRO A 713 0.94 -5.76 9.70
C PRO A 713 0.53 -7.04 8.95
N ASP A 714 1.36 -7.50 8.02
CA ASP A 714 1.19 -8.80 7.34
C ASP A 714 1.77 -9.98 8.15
N GLY A 715 2.32 -9.72 9.34
CA GLY A 715 2.96 -10.68 10.24
C GLY A 715 4.42 -11.01 9.90
N SER A 716 4.94 -10.50 8.79
CA SER A 716 6.33 -10.71 8.37
C SER A 716 7.31 -9.99 9.30
N PRO A 717 8.54 -10.49 9.49
CA PRO A 717 9.54 -9.76 10.26
C PRO A 717 9.97 -8.50 9.52
N VAL A 718 10.22 -7.44 10.27
CA VAL A 718 10.81 -6.20 9.74
C VAL A 718 12.17 -6.52 9.11
N ARG A 719 12.51 -5.83 8.03
CA ARG A 719 13.73 -6.09 7.25
C ARG A 719 14.72 -4.95 7.36
N LYS A 720 16.02 -5.28 7.30
CA LYS A 720 17.09 -4.29 7.21
C LYS A 720 16.89 -3.43 5.95
N GLY A 721 16.91 -2.11 6.12
CA GLY A 721 16.73 -1.14 5.02
C GLY A 721 15.27 -0.76 4.73
N GLN A 722 14.29 -1.38 5.40
CA GLN A 722 12.87 -1.01 5.26
C GLN A 722 12.64 0.42 5.72
N ILE A 723 11.85 1.18 4.94
CA ILE A 723 11.46 2.56 5.23
C ILE A 723 9.94 2.63 5.18
N ILE A 724 9.33 3.24 6.19
CA ILE A 724 7.89 3.42 6.32
C ILE A 724 7.58 4.88 6.67
N THR A 725 6.38 5.33 6.35
CA THR A 725 5.83 6.61 6.80
C THR A 725 5.52 6.58 8.30
N ARG A 726 5.27 7.75 8.89
CA ARG A 726 4.85 7.83 10.29
C ARG A 726 3.50 7.15 10.51
N ASP A 727 2.58 7.25 9.56
CA ASP A 727 1.26 6.63 9.64
C ASP A 727 1.36 5.10 9.59
N GLU A 728 2.23 4.56 8.72
CA GLU A 728 2.55 3.13 8.71
C GLU A 728 3.23 2.69 10.03
N ALA A 729 4.10 3.50 10.64
CA ALA A 729 4.66 3.18 11.95
C ALA A 729 3.58 3.07 13.04
N GLU A 730 2.51 3.85 12.94
CA GLU A 730 1.34 3.73 13.84
C GLU A 730 0.51 2.48 13.53
N GLU A 731 0.35 2.13 12.25
CA GLU A 731 -0.29 0.89 11.84
C GLU A 731 0.46 -0.35 12.37
N TYR A 732 1.80 -0.33 12.35
CA TYR A 732 2.63 -1.43 12.84
C TYR A 732 2.49 -1.59 14.37
N LEU A 733 2.43 -0.46 15.10
CA LEU A 733 2.14 -0.46 16.53
C LEU A 733 0.73 -1.01 16.81
N MET A 734 -0.28 -0.59 16.04
CA MET A 734 -1.66 -1.05 16.23
C MET A 734 -1.83 -2.52 15.92
N TYR A 735 -1.20 -3.03 14.86
CA TYR A 735 -1.18 -4.46 14.55
C TYR A 735 -0.58 -5.27 15.68
N ASP A 736 0.54 -4.80 16.22
CA ASP A 736 1.27 -5.44 17.30
C ASP A 736 0.38 -5.54 18.57
N LEU A 737 -0.28 -4.44 18.95
CA LEU A 737 -1.20 -4.41 20.09
C LEU A 737 -2.42 -5.30 19.87
N ASP A 738 -3.04 -5.23 18.70
CA ASP A 738 -4.30 -5.92 18.38
C ASP A 738 -4.13 -7.42 18.11
N LYS A 739 -3.10 -7.80 17.34
CA LYS A 739 -2.93 -9.20 16.89
C LYS A 739 -1.99 -10.01 17.75
N ILE A 740 -1.05 -9.37 18.46
CA ILE A 740 -0.04 -10.09 19.25
C ILE A 740 -0.31 -9.99 20.75
N ARG A 741 -0.65 -8.80 21.27
CA ARG A 741 -0.81 -8.58 22.73
C ARG A 741 -2.22 -8.88 23.21
N ARG A 742 -3.25 -8.32 22.55
CA ARG A 742 -4.66 -8.46 22.94
C ARG A 742 -5.06 -9.93 23.19
N PRO A 743 -4.76 -10.92 22.32
CA PRO A 743 -5.27 -12.28 22.52
C PRO A 743 -4.76 -12.96 23.79
N ALA A 744 -3.61 -12.54 24.33
CA ALA A 744 -3.08 -13.05 25.59
C ALA A 744 -3.63 -12.27 26.79
N LEU A 745 -3.75 -10.95 26.66
CA LEU A 745 -4.25 -10.06 27.72
C LEU A 745 -5.72 -10.31 28.05
N GLU A 746 -6.57 -10.50 27.02
CA GLU A 746 -8.01 -10.77 27.22
C GLU A 746 -8.29 -12.14 27.87
N LYS A 747 -7.27 -13.01 27.99
CA LYS A 747 -7.36 -14.29 28.72
C LYS A 747 -7.09 -14.16 30.22
N ILE A 748 -6.66 -12.99 30.70
CA ILE A 748 -6.51 -12.73 32.14
C ILE A 748 -7.91 -12.81 32.78
N PRO A 749 -8.15 -13.68 33.79
CA PRO A 749 -9.48 -13.91 34.35
C PRO A 749 -10.19 -12.64 34.83
N THR A 750 -9.42 -11.72 35.42
CA THR A 750 -9.90 -10.44 35.95
C THR A 750 -9.92 -9.31 34.90
N TRP A 751 -9.62 -9.60 33.63
CA TRP A 751 -9.54 -8.58 32.56
C TRP A 751 -10.82 -7.77 32.41
N LYS A 752 -11.98 -8.44 32.57
CA LYS A 752 -13.30 -7.80 32.48
C LYS A 752 -13.56 -6.83 33.62
N ASP A 753 -12.98 -7.07 34.79
CA ASP A 753 -13.12 -6.23 35.98
C ASP A 753 -12.18 -5.02 35.95
N MET A 754 -11.13 -5.07 35.12
CA MET A 754 -10.19 -3.96 34.96
C MET A 754 -10.80 -2.76 34.24
N ASN A 755 -10.51 -1.55 34.73
CA ASN A 755 -10.82 -0.31 34.02
C ASN A 755 -9.88 -0.08 32.83
N GLU A 756 -10.16 0.94 32.03
CA GLU A 756 -9.38 1.25 30.82
C GLU A 756 -7.89 1.53 31.11
N ASN A 757 -7.58 2.27 32.18
CA ASN A 757 -6.21 2.60 32.56
C ASN A 757 -5.42 1.37 33.06
N GLN A 758 -6.09 0.46 33.78
CA GLN A 758 -5.51 -0.82 34.21
C GLN A 758 -5.17 -1.71 33.01
N ARG A 759 -6.08 -1.83 32.05
CA ARG A 759 -5.83 -2.55 30.80
C ARG A 759 -4.69 -1.89 30.02
N ALA A 760 -4.67 -0.57 29.97
CA ALA A 760 -3.64 0.20 29.26
C ALA A 760 -2.22 -0.03 29.81
N ALA A 761 -2.08 -0.02 31.14
CA ALA A 761 -0.80 -0.32 31.80
C ALA A 761 -0.29 -1.73 31.47
N LEU A 762 -1.19 -2.72 31.40
CA LEU A 762 -0.82 -4.09 31.03
C LEU A 762 -0.46 -4.24 29.55
N TYR A 763 -1.06 -3.46 28.64
CA TYR A 763 -0.61 -3.37 27.24
C TYR A 763 0.83 -2.86 27.14
N SER A 764 1.17 -1.77 27.86
CA SER A 764 2.55 -1.25 27.87
C SER A 764 3.54 -2.25 28.48
N PHE A 765 3.17 -2.90 29.59
CA PHE A 765 3.99 -3.92 30.24
C PHE A 765 4.26 -5.11 29.29
N SER A 766 3.20 -5.61 28.65
CA SER A 766 3.21 -6.70 27.67
C SER A 766 4.03 -6.35 26.42
N PHE A 767 4.01 -5.09 25.98
CA PHE A 767 4.81 -4.64 24.85
C PHE A 767 6.32 -4.75 25.13
N ASN A 768 6.74 -4.43 26.37
CA ASN A 768 8.13 -4.46 26.77
C ASN A 768 8.69 -5.85 27.10
N LEU A 769 7.89 -6.68 27.78
CA LEU A 769 8.35 -7.96 28.35
C LEU A 769 7.74 -9.20 27.67
N GLY A 770 6.85 -8.98 26.71
CA GLY A 770 6.14 -10.01 25.97
C GLY A 770 4.76 -10.36 26.54
N SER A 771 3.90 -10.89 25.68
CA SER A 771 2.49 -11.16 25.99
C SER A 771 2.23 -12.40 26.86
N GLY A 772 3.26 -13.22 27.09
CA GLY A 772 3.20 -14.43 27.92
C GLY A 772 3.48 -14.23 29.41
N PHE A 773 3.40 -13.00 29.94
CA PHE A 773 3.75 -12.74 31.34
C PHE A 773 2.74 -13.34 32.34
N TYR A 774 1.45 -13.38 32.00
CA TYR A 774 0.42 -13.83 32.94
C TYR A 774 0.59 -15.32 33.23
N ARG A 775 0.84 -15.67 34.51
CA ARG A 775 1.25 -17.01 34.96
C ARG A 775 2.53 -17.55 34.32
N GLY A 776 3.32 -16.67 33.70
CA GLY A 776 4.64 -16.98 33.17
C GLY A 776 5.67 -17.14 34.29
N ARG A 777 6.70 -17.96 34.04
CA ARG A 777 7.85 -18.10 34.96
C ARG A 777 8.53 -16.75 35.15
N ASN A 778 8.84 -16.39 36.40
CA ASN A 778 9.45 -15.10 36.81
C ASN A 778 8.50 -13.88 36.71
N PHE A 779 7.20 -14.09 36.48
CA PHE A 779 6.19 -13.02 36.41
C PHE A 779 5.17 -13.09 37.55
N GLU A 780 5.52 -13.74 38.66
CA GLU A 780 4.61 -14.03 39.77
C GLU A 780 4.10 -12.74 40.44
N SER A 781 4.90 -11.66 40.48
CA SER A 781 4.45 -10.40 41.09
C SER A 781 3.38 -9.67 40.28
N ILE A 782 3.47 -9.67 38.95
CA ILE A 782 2.44 -9.03 38.10
C ILE A 782 1.21 -9.93 37.98
N THR A 783 1.41 -11.25 37.95
CA THR A 783 0.29 -12.21 38.06
C THR A 783 -0.49 -11.95 39.34
N LYS A 784 0.19 -11.72 40.47
CA LYS A 784 -0.46 -11.32 41.74
C LYS A 784 -1.22 -10.00 41.63
N VAL A 785 -0.72 -8.99 40.90
CA VAL A 785 -1.47 -7.75 40.64
C VAL A 785 -2.75 -8.06 39.87
N CYS A 786 -2.67 -8.81 38.77
CA CYS A 786 -3.83 -9.20 37.99
C CYS A 786 -4.87 -9.97 38.85
N ASP A 787 -4.41 -10.88 39.71
CA ASP A 787 -5.28 -11.76 40.51
C ASP A 787 -5.79 -11.13 41.82
N SER A 788 -5.44 -9.87 42.12
CA SER A 788 -5.80 -9.18 43.37
C SER A 788 -6.64 -7.92 43.14
N PRO A 789 -7.87 -8.01 42.60
CA PRO A 789 -8.73 -6.85 42.36
C PRO A 789 -8.96 -5.97 43.61
N GLN A 790 -9.00 -6.59 44.79
CA GLN A 790 -9.10 -5.92 46.08
C GLN A 790 -7.92 -5.03 46.45
N ARG A 791 -6.78 -5.13 45.73
CA ARG A 791 -5.56 -4.34 45.96
C ARG A 791 -5.20 -3.40 44.82
N TRP A 792 -6.03 -3.27 43.78
CA TRP A 792 -5.72 -2.41 42.64
C TRP A 792 -5.58 -0.92 42.98
N ASN A 793 -6.21 -0.49 44.08
CA ASN A 793 -6.11 0.88 44.60
C ASN A 793 -4.93 1.09 45.58
N ASP A 794 -4.19 0.03 45.91
CA ASP A 794 -3.00 0.09 46.78
C ASP A 794 -1.78 0.49 45.94
N GLN A 795 -1.62 1.80 45.73
CA GLN A 795 -0.65 2.36 44.80
C GLN A 795 0.79 1.98 45.13
N GLU A 796 1.15 1.96 46.41
CA GLU A 796 2.50 1.56 46.84
C GLU A 796 2.74 0.08 46.56
N TRP A 797 1.79 -0.79 46.88
CA TRP A 797 1.95 -2.22 46.61
C TRP A 797 2.00 -2.54 45.12
N VAL A 798 1.16 -1.91 44.29
CA VAL A 798 1.17 -2.09 42.84
C VAL A 798 2.51 -1.63 42.28
N LYS A 799 3.00 -0.46 42.69
CA LYS A 799 4.32 0.06 42.30
C LYS A 799 5.45 -0.90 42.68
N GLU A 800 5.44 -1.44 43.89
CA GLU A 800 6.41 -2.45 44.33
C GLU A 800 6.40 -3.70 43.43
N GLN A 801 5.24 -4.10 42.91
CA GLN A 801 5.16 -5.27 42.03
C GLN A 801 5.70 -4.98 40.62
N PHE A 802 5.40 -3.81 40.05
CA PHE A 802 5.88 -3.39 38.72
C PHE A 802 7.40 -3.12 38.72
N VAL A 803 7.93 -2.46 39.75
CA VAL A 803 9.35 -2.04 39.79
C VAL A 803 10.31 -3.24 39.94
N LYS A 804 9.82 -4.44 40.22
CA LYS A 804 10.62 -5.69 40.18
C LYS A 804 11.20 -5.98 38.79
N TYR A 805 10.56 -5.53 37.71
CA TYR A 805 11.02 -5.73 36.33
C TYR A 805 11.84 -4.55 35.81
N ARG A 806 12.84 -4.14 36.60
CA ARG A 806 13.79 -3.06 36.27
C ARG A 806 15.19 -3.55 35.93
N ASN A 807 15.44 -4.86 36.02
CA ASN A 807 16.76 -5.47 35.78
C ASN A 807 17.91 -4.82 36.59
N PRO A 808 17.96 -5.04 37.92
CA PRO A 808 18.91 -4.37 38.81
C PRO A 808 20.38 -4.58 38.43
N GLY A 809 21.19 -3.51 38.54
CA GLY A 809 22.62 -3.54 38.26
C GLY A 809 22.99 -3.43 36.77
N THR A 810 22.01 -3.17 35.90
CA THR A 810 22.25 -2.95 34.46
C THR A 810 22.18 -1.48 34.08
N ASN A 811 22.80 -1.10 32.97
CA ASN A 811 22.77 0.26 32.44
C ASN A 811 21.36 0.75 32.03
N VAL A 812 20.39 -0.16 31.86
CA VAL A 812 19.00 0.16 31.53
C VAL A 812 18.09 0.28 32.75
N GLU A 813 18.60 0.03 33.96
CA GLU A 813 17.78 -0.02 35.18
C GLU A 813 16.99 1.26 35.43
N SER A 814 17.64 2.42 35.26
CA SER A 814 17.00 3.72 35.49
C SER A 814 15.82 3.98 34.53
N GLY A 815 15.95 3.59 33.26
CA GLY A 815 14.88 3.73 32.26
C GLY A 815 13.72 2.78 32.50
N LEU A 816 14.01 1.49 32.77
CA LEU A 816 12.98 0.51 33.09
C LEU A 816 12.25 0.85 34.39
N ARG A 817 12.97 1.36 35.41
CA ARG A 817 12.35 1.84 36.64
C ARG A 817 11.33 2.96 36.37
N ARG A 818 11.69 3.98 35.57
CA ARG A 818 10.75 5.05 35.18
C ARG A 818 9.52 4.51 34.45
N ARG A 819 9.71 3.59 33.51
CA ARG A 819 8.60 2.93 32.78
C ARG A 819 7.67 2.16 33.72
N ARG A 820 8.23 1.35 34.62
CA ARG A 820 7.46 0.56 35.59
C ARG A 820 6.69 1.45 36.58
N GLU A 821 7.27 2.57 37.00
CA GLU A 821 6.58 3.55 37.86
C GLU A 821 5.43 4.25 37.11
N ALA A 822 5.59 4.59 35.84
CA ALA A 822 4.55 5.19 35.01
C ALA A 822 3.39 4.21 34.73
N GLU A 823 3.71 2.95 34.43
CA GLU A 823 2.70 1.89 34.25
C GLU A 823 1.93 1.62 35.54
N ALA A 824 2.61 1.54 36.70
CA ALA A 824 1.95 1.38 37.99
C ALA A 824 1.03 2.57 38.32
N LYS A 825 1.48 3.81 38.05
CA LYS A 825 0.67 5.01 38.21
C LYS A 825 -0.58 4.96 37.34
N LEU A 826 -0.44 4.59 36.06
CA LEU A 826 -1.57 4.45 35.16
C LEU A 826 -2.52 3.35 35.65
N PHE A 827 -2.00 2.20 36.09
CA PHE A 827 -2.81 1.10 36.62
C PHE A 827 -3.66 1.51 37.83
N CYS A 828 -3.13 2.35 38.71
CA CYS A 828 -3.87 2.84 39.88
C CYS A 828 -4.76 4.06 39.59
N THR A 829 -4.79 4.54 38.34
CA THR A 829 -5.63 5.69 37.98
C THR A 829 -7.10 5.25 37.90
N PRO A 830 -8.01 5.87 38.67
CA PRO A 830 -9.43 5.52 38.63
C PRO A 830 -10.03 5.80 37.24
N PRO A 831 -11.13 5.11 36.88
CA PRO A 831 -11.84 5.40 35.63
C PRO A 831 -12.35 6.84 35.63
N SER A 832 -12.23 7.52 34.50
CA SER A 832 -12.70 8.89 34.33
C SER A 832 -14.23 8.96 34.50
N THR A 833 -14.71 9.39 35.67
CA THR A 833 -16.15 9.60 35.90
C THR A 833 -16.61 10.90 35.22
N PRO A 834 -17.76 10.92 34.51
CA PRO A 834 -18.43 12.16 34.14
C PRO A 834 -18.82 12.92 35.42
N GLN A 835 -18.54 14.22 35.51
CA GLN A 835 -18.98 15.02 36.65
C GLN A 835 -20.52 15.15 36.67
N PRO A 836 -21.16 15.04 37.86
CA PRO A 836 -22.61 15.09 37.99
C PRO A 836 -23.15 16.53 38.04
N GLU A 837 -24.08 16.88 37.15
CA GLU A 837 -25.04 17.96 37.41
C GLU A 837 -26.11 17.48 38.39
N LYS A 838 -26.40 18.33 39.36
CA LYS A 838 -27.29 18.08 40.50
C LYS A 838 -28.77 18.11 40.09
N GLY A 839 -29.49 17.07 40.53
CA GLY A 839 -30.81 17.22 41.14
C GLY A 839 -32.01 16.67 40.36
N LYS A 840 -32.53 15.52 40.80
CA LYS A 840 -33.82 15.39 41.52
C LYS A 840 -34.12 13.92 41.82
N ALA A 841 -34.83 13.72 42.92
CA ALA A 841 -34.94 12.49 43.67
C ALA A 841 -36.16 11.61 43.32
N ALA A 842 -36.06 10.35 43.77
CA ALA A 842 -37.10 9.36 44.10
C ALA A 842 -37.84 8.73 42.90
N THR A 843 -38.11 7.42 42.83
CA THR A 843 -38.51 6.43 43.85
C THR A 843 -38.23 4.98 43.39
N GLU A 844 -38.19 4.08 44.39
CA GLU A 844 -38.33 2.60 44.47
C GLU A 844 -39.05 1.88 43.30
N SER A 845 -38.84 0.60 42.96
CA SER A 845 -38.89 -0.60 43.81
C SER A 845 -38.27 -1.85 43.13
N SER A 846 -38.22 -2.94 43.92
CA SER A 846 -37.77 -4.31 43.66
C SER A 846 -38.32 -4.98 42.39
N ASP A 847 -37.59 -5.93 41.80
CA ASP A 847 -37.70 -7.37 42.14
C ASP A 847 -37.12 -8.32 41.07
N GLN A 848 -36.66 -9.47 41.56
CA GLN A 848 -36.65 -10.80 40.94
C GLN A 848 -35.62 -11.18 39.85
N VAL A 849 -34.72 -12.03 40.31
CA VAL A 849 -33.93 -13.03 39.59
C VAL A 849 -34.83 -13.92 38.73
N SER A 850 -34.49 -14.10 37.45
CA SER A 850 -34.75 -15.37 36.76
C SER A 850 -33.66 -15.71 35.74
N LYS A 851 -33.35 -16.99 35.74
CA LYS A 851 -32.26 -17.73 35.11
C LYS A 851 -32.65 -18.03 33.66
N VAL A 852 -31.84 -17.67 32.66
CA VAL A 852 -31.99 -18.17 31.29
C VAL A 852 -30.63 -18.60 30.75
N GLU A 853 -30.58 -19.83 30.28
CA GLU A 853 -29.44 -20.53 29.68
C GLU A 853 -28.88 -19.80 28.47
N VAL A 854 -27.54 -19.70 28.39
CA VAL A 854 -26.85 -19.18 27.20
C VAL A 854 -26.74 -20.30 26.17
N VAL A 855 -27.70 -20.35 25.25
CA VAL A 855 -27.56 -21.05 23.97
C VAL A 855 -26.50 -20.29 23.15
N ARG A 856 -25.48 -21.01 22.65
CA ARG A 856 -24.52 -20.44 21.68
C ARG A 856 -25.27 -20.20 20.36
N GLU A 857 -25.65 -18.97 20.07
CA GLU A 857 -26.25 -18.65 18.77
C GLU A 857 -25.21 -18.76 17.64
N MET A 858 -25.56 -19.54 16.61
CA MET A 858 -24.87 -19.55 15.32
C MET A 858 -25.11 -18.20 14.62
N PRO A 859 -24.16 -17.71 13.80
CA PRO A 859 -24.38 -16.47 13.03
C PRO A 859 -25.66 -16.59 12.19
N LYS A 860 -26.53 -15.59 12.31
CA LYS A 860 -27.83 -15.53 11.65
C LYS A 860 -27.66 -15.71 10.13
N ILE A 861 -28.28 -16.74 9.56
CA ILE A 861 -28.31 -16.95 8.11
C ILE A 861 -29.25 -15.89 7.50
N LEU A 862 -28.69 -14.89 6.83
CA LEU A 862 -29.46 -13.83 6.19
C LEU A 862 -30.32 -14.38 5.05
N THR A 863 -31.58 -13.99 5.01
CA THR A 863 -32.48 -14.17 3.85
C THR A 863 -32.55 -12.86 3.06
N PRO A 864 -33.06 -12.85 1.81
CA PRO A 864 -33.19 -11.62 1.05
C PRO A 864 -33.98 -10.51 1.74
N LYS A 865 -34.88 -10.85 2.67
CA LYS A 865 -35.67 -9.89 3.45
C LYS A 865 -34.91 -9.24 4.60
N ASP A 866 -33.80 -9.85 5.03
CA ASP A 866 -32.95 -9.34 6.12
C ASP A 866 -31.88 -8.35 5.61
N VAL A 867 -31.78 -8.16 4.28
CA VAL A 867 -30.72 -7.39 3.62
C VAL A 867 -31.31 -6.14 3.00
N ASP A 868 -30.77 -4.97 3.37
CA ASP A 868 -30.99 -3.75 2.60
C ASP A 868 -30.11 -3.81 1.34
N TRP A 869 -30.71 -4.20 0.22
CA TRP A 869 -30.01 -4.32 -1.07
C TRP A 869 -29.59 -2.98 -1.68
N SER A 870 -29.92 -1.85 -1.04
CA SER A 870 -29.48 -0.51 -1.45
C SER A 870 -28.29 0.01 -0.63
N ASP A 871 -28.02 -0.57 0.53
CA ASP A 871 -26.90 -0.20 1.38
C ASP A 871 -25.65 -1.02 1.05
N MET A 872 -24.70 -0.39 0.36
CA MET A 872 -23.44 -1.03 -0.03
C MET A 872 -22.55 -1.42 1.17
N SER A 873 -22.78 -0.86 2.36
CA SER A 873 -22.06 -1.22 3.59
C SER A 873 -22.62 -2.46 4.29
N THR A 874 -23.80 -2.93 3.87
CA THR A 874 -24.46 -4.12 4.45
C THR A 874 -23.56 -5.35 4.29
N HIS A 875 -23.26 -6.00 5.42
CA HIS A 875 -22.48 -7.24 5.43
C HIS A 875 -23.37 -8.42 5.05
N LEU A 876 -23.05 -9.08 3.94
CA LEU A 876 -23.73 -10.31 3.51
C LEU A 876 -23.20 -11.53 4.27
N THR A 877 -21.93 -11.47 4.67
CA THR A 877 -21.25 -12.41 5.57
C THR A 877 -20.27 -11.62 6.46
N PRO A 878 -19.69 -12.22 7.52
CA PRO A 878 -18.80 -11.51 8.44
C PRO A 878 -17.63 -10.76 7.77
N HIS A 879 -17.14 -11.25 6.63
CA HIS A 879 -15.98 -10.65 5.94
C HIS A 879 -16.31 -9.98 4.60
N PHE A 880 -17.55 -10.06 4.11
CA PHE A 880 -17.89 -9.52 2.80
C PHE A 880 -19.18 -8.71 2.80
N THR A 881 -19.10 -7.55 2.18
CA THR A 881 -20.20 -6.61 2.03
C THR A 881 -20.92 -6.77 0.70
N LEU A 882 -22.14 -6.24 0.65
CA LEU A 882 -22.91 -6.10 -0.58
C LEU A 882 -22.15 -5.26 -1.61
N GLY A 883 -21.52 -4.17 -1.17
CA GLY A 883 -20.69 -3.31 -2.01
C GLY A 883 -19.52 -4.03 -2.67
N GLU A 884 -18.91 -5.02 -2.02
CA GLU A 884 -17.84 -5.82 -2.63
C GLU A 884 -18.36 -6.74 -3.74
N ASN A 885 -19.50 -7.41 -3.52
CA ASN A 885 -20.13 -8.24 -4.55
C ASN A 885 -20.62 -7.38 -5.73
N LEU A 886 -21.27 -6.25 -5.43
CA LEU A 886 -21.82 -5.32 -6.41
C LEU A 886 -20.79 -4.30 -6.90
N ARG A 887 -19.52 -4.42 -6.53
CA ARG A 887 -18.43 -3.51 -6.94
C ARG A 887 -18.77 -2.02 -6.73
N ASN A 888 -19.51 -1.70 -5.67
CA ASN A 888 -20.03 -0.37 -5.32
C ASN A 888 -20.76 0.34 -6.48
N ASP A 889 -21.39 -0.43 -7.37
CA ASP A 889 -22.15 0.07 -8.52
C ASP A 889 -23.65 -0.19 -8.29
N PRO A 890 -24.46 0.84 -7.99
CA PRO A 890 -25.90 0.69 -7.75
C PRO A 890 -26.66 0.08 -8.93
N ARG A 891 -26.12 0.15 -10.16
CA ARG A 891 -26.71 -0.51 -11.33
C ARG A 891 -26.65 -2.04 -11.25
N ARG A 892 -25.91 -2.59 -10.29
CA ARG A 892 -25.80 -4.03 -10.03
C ARG A 892 -26.72 -4.53 -8.92
N ILE A 893 -27.61 -3.69 -8.38
CA ILE A 893 -28.57 -4.14 -7.35
C ILE A 893 -29.50 -5.21 -7.96
N PRO A 894 -29.63 -6.41 -7.35
CA PRO A 894 -30.46 -7.49 -7.90
C PRO A 894 -31.95 -7.14 -7.77
N HIS A 895 -32.71 -7.43 -8.83
CA HIS A 895 -34.12 -7.01 -8.95
C HIS A 895 -35.14 -8.06 -8.50
N ASP A 896 -34.70 -9.31 -8.25
CA ASP A 896 -35.58 -10.40 -7.83
C ASP A 896 -34.98 -11.29 -6.73
N THR A 897 -35.86 -11.99 -6.02
CA THR A 897 -35.52 -12.83 -4.87
C THR A 897 -34.61 -14.02 -5.25
N THR A 898 -34.69 -14.51 -6.49
CA THR A 898 -33.85 -15.64 -6.95
C THR A 898 -32.39 -15.19 -7.05
N LEU A 899 -32.13 -14.04 -7.67
CA LEU A 899 -30.81 -13.45 -7.74
C LEU A 899 -30.25 -13.13 -6.35
N GLN A 900 -31.07 -12.57 -5.48
CA GLN A 900 -30.72 -12.27 -4.10
C GLN A 900 -30.30 -13.54 -3.33
N ASN A 901 -31.08 -14.63 -3.46
CA ASN A 901 -30.74 -15.93 -2.87
C ASN A 901 -29.44 -16.51 -3.43
N ASN A 902 -29.23 -16.40 -4.74
CA ASN A 902 -28.01 -16.89 -5.39
C ASN A 902 -26.77 -16.14 -4.89
N ILE A 903 -26.86 -14.80 -4.78
CA ILE A 903 -25.80 -13.96 -4.23
C ILE A 903 -25.49 -14.39 -2.79
N LEU A 904 -26.50 -14.50 -1.93
CA LEU A 904 -26.28 -14.96 -0.55
C LEU A 904 -25.64 -16.34 -0.49
N THR A 905 -25.96 -17.23 -1.44
CA THR A 905 -25.39 -18.58 -1.50
C THR A 905 -23.91 -18.55 -1.88
N ILE A 906 -23.53 -17.88 -2.97
CA ILE A 906 -22.11 -17.80 -3.37
C ILE A 906 -21.26 -17.05 -2.33
N MET A 907 -21.84 -16.03 -1.67
CA MET A 907 -21.15 -15.27 -0.63
C MET A 907 -20.88 -16.13 0.62
N ARG A 908 -21.79 -17.03 1.01
CA ARG A 908 -21.55 -18.00 2.10
C ARG A 908 -20.45 -19.00 1.76
N GLU A 909 -20.37 -19.43 0.50
CA GLU A 909 -19.27 -20.28 0.07
C GLU A 909 -17.94 -19.52 0.10
N LEU A 910 -17.94 -18.26 -0.35
CA LEU A 910 -16.77 -17.40 -0.28
C LEU A 910 -16.32 -17.12 1.17
N GLU A 911 -17.24 -17.00 2.11
CA GLU A 911 -16.96 -16.88 3.55
C GLU A 911 -16.19 -18.10 4.09
N LYS A 912 -16.56 -19.32 3.67
CA LYS A 912 -15.82 -20.54 4.02
C LYS A 912 -14.41 -20.52 3.46
N ILE A 913 -14.26 -20.10 2.19
CA ILE A 913 -12.94 -19.94 1.55
C ILE A 913 -12.08 -18.93 2.33
N ARG A 914 -12.65 -17.76 2.67
CA ARG A 914 -11.96 -16.70 3.41
C ARG A 914 -11.54 -17.11 4.82
N THR A 915 -12.39 -17.87 5.50
CA THR A 915 -12.14 -18.41 6.84
C THR A 915 -10.98 -19.40 6.79
N ASP A 916 -11.02 -20.36 5.86
CA ASP A 916 -9.97 -21.38 5.71
C ASP A 916 -8.66 -20.80 5.17
N TYR A 917 -8.73 -19.81 4.28
CA TYR A 917 -7.55 -19.15 3.74
C TYR A 917 -6.85 -18.29 4.80
N GLY A 918 -7.59 -17.78 5.80
CA GLY A 918 -7.07 -17.00 6.92
C GLY A 918 -6.57 -15.59 6.56
N LYS A 919 -6.48 -15.24 5.27
CA LYS A 919 -6.03 -13.94 4.75
C LYS A 919 -7.09 -13.22 3.89
N PRO A 920 -7.06 -11.88 3.76
CA PRO A 920 -8.07 -11.14 2.98
C PRO A 920 -8.16 -11.61 1.51
N ILE A 921 -9.40 -11.74 1.01
CA ILE A 921 -9.73 -12.10 -0.37
C ILE A 921 -10.46 -10.91 -0.97
N ILE A 922 -10.07 -10.47 -2.16
CA ILE A 922 -10.71 -9.38 -2.90
C ILE A 922 -11.68 -9.96 -3.92
N ILE A 923 -12.90 -9.44 -3.95
CA ILE A 923 -13.87 -9.71 -5.01
C ILE A 923 -13.59 -8.78 -6.18
N THR A 924 -13.01 -9.30 -7.25
CA THR A 924 -12.73 -8.53 -8.49
C THR A 924 -13.99 -8.38 -9.35
N SER A 925 -14.90 -9.35 -9.31
CA SER A 925 -16.25 -9.23 -9.89
C SER A 925 -17.24 -10.18 -9.20
N GLY A 926 -18.35 -9.65 -8.66
CA GLY A 926 -19.49 -10.45 -8.21
C GLY A 926 -20.65 -10.45 -9.21
N TYR A 927 -21.88 -10.32 -8.71
CA TYR A 927 -23.07 -10.24 -9.56
C TYR A 927 -23.02 -9.05 -10.52
N ARG A 928 -23.54 -9.26 -11.73
CA ARG A 928 -23.71 -8.19 -12.72
C ARG A 928 -24.90 -8.47 -13.64
N PRO A 929 -25.85 -7.52 -13.78
CA PRO A 929 -26.93 -7.61 -14.75
C PRO A 929 -26.42 -7.73 -16.18
N GLU A 930 -27.26 -8.20 -17.10
CA GLU A 930 -26.87 -8.49 -18.48
C GLU A 930 -26.20 -7.32 -19.20
N GLN A 931 -26.70 -6.09 -18.99
CA GLN A 931 -26.12 -4.90 -19.60
C GLN A 931 -24.65 -4.70 -19.17
N ILE A 932 -24.37 -4.90 -17.89
CA ILE A 932 -23.02 -4.79 -17.34
C ILE A 932 -22.17 -5.98 -17.77
N ASN A 933 -22.75 -7.19 -17.81
CA ASN A 933 -22.05 -8.36 -18.33
C ASN A 933 -21.61 -8.17 -19.79
N ARG A 934 -22.46 -7.61 -20.65
CA ARG A 934 -22.12 -7.27 -22.04
C ARG A 934 -21.02 -6.20 -22.11
N ALA A 935 -21.11 -5.17 -21.28
CA ALA A 935 -20.12 -4.09 -21.25
C ALA A 935 -18.70 -4.56 -20.85
N VAL A 936 -18.60 -5.60 -20.02
CA VAL A 936 -17.31 -6.20 -19.61
C VAL A 936 -16.88 -7.38 -20.50
N GLY A 937 -17.54 -7.59 -21.65
CA GLY A 937 -17.21 -8.68 -22.57
C GLY A 937 -17.58 -10.09 -22.07
N GLY A 938 -18.49 -10.19 -21.11
CA GLY A 938 -18.95 -11.47 -20.56
C GLY A 938 -19.87 -12.23 -21.52
N VAL A 939 -19.81 -13.56 -21.45
CA VAL A 939 -20.67 -14.45 -22.26
C VAL A 939 -22.15 -14.34 -21.85
N SER A 940 -23.07 -14.53 -22.81
CA SER A 940 -24.53 -14.40 -22.61
C SER A 940 -25.10 -15.33 -21.54
N ASN A 941 -24.50 -16.51 -21.34
CA ASN A 941 -24.89 -17.50 -20.33
C ASN A 941 -24.02 -17.46 -19.05
N SER A 942 -23.41 -16.31 -18.75
CA SER A 942 -22.54 -16.11 -17.59
C SER A 942 -23.25 -16.35 -16.26
N GLN A 943 -22.57 -17.02 -15.33
CA GLN A 943 -23.10 -17.23 -13.97
C GLN A 943 -23.07 -15.95 -13.12
N HIS A 944 -22.27 -14.95 -13.50
CA HIS A 944 -22.35 -13.64 -12.85
C HIS A 944 -23.69 -12.96 -13.08
N ILE A 945 -24.37 -13.23 -14.21
CA ILE A 945 -25.75 -12.75 -14.48
C ILE A 945 -26.76 -13.47 -13.57
N ARG A 946 -26.46 -14.72 -13.19
CA ARG A 946 -27.33 -15.52 -12.32
C ARG A 946 -27.09 -15.29 -10.83
N GLY A 947 -26.08 -14.49 -10.46
CA GLY A 947 -25.68 -14.26 -9.07
C GLY A 947 -24.98 -15.46 -8.41
N THR A 948 -24.57 -16.45 -9.20
CA THR A 948 -24.01 -17.72 -8.72
C THR A 948 -22.49 -17.81 -8.87
N ALA A 949 -21.82 -16.74 -9.28
CA ALA A 949 -20.37 -16.70 -9.51
C ALA A 949 -19.71 -15.46 -8.91
N VAL A 950 -18.44 -15.62 -8.58
CA VAL A 950 -17.56 -14.53 -8.13
C VAL A 950 -16.13 -14.77 -8.64
N ASP A 951 -15.50 -13.69 -9.10
CA ASP A 951 -14.08 -13.66 -9.48
C ASP A 951 -13.30 -13.09 -8.30
N ILE A 952 -12.35 -13.86 -7.78
CA ILE A 952 -11.65 -13.56 -6.53
C ILE A 952 -10.14 -13.61 -6.68
N CYS A 953 -9.41 -12.82 -5.90
CA CYS A 953 -7.96 -12.91 -5.78
C CYS A 953 -7.53 -12.69 -4.32
N PRO A 954 -6.35 -13.18 -3.89
CA PRO A 954 -5.87 -12.86 -2.57
C PRO A 954 -5.51 -11.37 -2.52
N ALA A 955 -5.82 -10.66 -1.44
CA ALA A 955 -5.42 -9.25 -1.31
C ALA A 955 -3.90 -9.09 -1.27
N HIS A 956 -3.22 -10.13 -0.78
CA HIS A 956 -1.76 -10.21 -0.70
C HIS A 956 -1.32 -11.63 -1.03
N GLY A 957 -0.30 -11.76 -1.89
CA GLY A 957 0.26 -13.04 -2.31
C GLY A 957 0.09 -13.32 -3.80
N ASP A 958 0.62 -14.46 -4.24
CA ASP A 958 0.62 -14.87 -5.64
C ASP A 958 -0.72 -15.50 -6.05
N VAL A 959 -1.30 -15.01 -7.16
CA VAL A 959 -2.61 -15.46 -7.66
C VAL A 959 -2.54 -16.89 -8.22
N PHE A 960 -1.41 -17.35 -8.74
CA PHE A 960 -1.26 -18.73 -9.24
C PHE A 960 -1.24 -19.73 -8.10
N GLU A 961 -0.54 -19.42 -7.00
CA GLU A 961 -0.55 -20.25 -5.79
C GLU A 961 -1.95 -20.26 -5.14
N PHE A 962 -2.63 -19.12 -5.12
CA PHE A 962 -4.01 -19.05 -4.67
C PHE A 962 -4.95 -19.88 -5.55
N GLN A 963 -4.82 -19.78 -6.89
CA GLN A 963 -5.60 -20.57 -7.84
C GLN A 963 -5.40 -22.07 -7.62
N LYS A 964 -4.16 -22.51 -7.46
CA LYS A 964 -3.82 -23.91 -7.21
C LYS A 964 -4.47 -24.40 -5.92
N TRP A 965 -4.43 -23.59 -4.86
CA TRP A 965 -5.04 -23.91 -3.58
C TRP A 965 -6.58 -23.94 -3.65
N VAL A 966 -7.21 -22.97 -4.31
CA VAL A 966 -8.67 -22.95 -4.51
C VAL A 966 -9.11 -24.16 -5.32
N ASP A 967 -8.41 -24.48 -6.42
CA ASP A 967 -8.75 -25.62 -7.27
C ASP A 967 -8.67 -26.96 -6.52
N GLN A 968 -7.72 -27.12 -5.60
CA GLN A 968 -7.61 -28.31 -4.76
C GLN A 968 -8.89 -28.56 -3.93
N HIS A 969 -9.53 -27.50 -3.41
CA HIS A 969 -10.57 -27.59 -2.39
C HIS A 969 -11.99 -27.20 -2.87
N TRP A 970 -12.11 -26.56 -4.03
CA TRP A 970 -13.39 -26.15 -4.61
C TRP A 970 -14.03 -27.27 -5.45
N TYR A 971 -15.26 -27.64 -5.14
CA TYR A 971 -16.00 -28.68 -5.88
C TYR A 971 -17.06 -28.15 -6.84
N GLY A 972 -17.36 -26.84 -6.80
CA GLY A 972 -18.14 -26.16 -7.85
C GLY A 972 -17.36 -26.03 -9.16
N ALA A 973 -17.89 -25.30 -10.13
CA ALA A 973 -17.17 -25.04 -11.38
C ALA A 973 -16.13 -23.92 -11.16
N LEU A 974 -14.99 -23.99 -11.87
CA LEU A 974 -13.86 -23.08 -11.66
C LEU A 974 -13.15 -22.76 -12.96
N GLY A 975 -12.83 -21.48 -13.15
CA GLY A 975 -12.03 -21.03 -14.27
C GLY A 975 -10.64 -20.58 -13.81
N TRP A 976 -9.60 -21.08 -14.47
CA TRP A 976 -8.20 -20.75 -14.21
C TRP A 976 -7.84 -19.38 -14.78
N GLY A 977 -8.20 -18.33 -14.03
CA GLY A 977 -8.05 -16.92 -14.43
C GLY A 977 -6.76 -16.24 -13.99
N ALA A 978 -5.81 -16.94 -13.34
CA ALA A 978 -4.67 -16.29 -12.67
C ALA A 978 -3.83 -15.42 -13.60
N LYS A 979 -3.73 -15.80 -14.90
CA LYS A 979 -3.08 -14.98 -15.94
C LYS A 979 -3.75 -13.62 -16.15
N LYS A 980 -5.05 -13.51 -15.85
CA LYS A 980 -5.86 -12.29 -15.89
C LYS A 980 -6.05 -11.67 -14.49
N GLY A 981 -5.35 -12.17 -13.48
CA GLY A 981 -5.32 -11.60 -12.12
C GLY A 981 -6.44 -12.05 -11.17
N PHE A 982 -7.23 -13.07 -11.52
CA PHE A 982 -8.34 -13.56 -10.67
C PHE A 982 -8.52 -15.08 -10.75
N VAL A 983 -9.34 -15.65 -9.87
CA VAL A 983 -9.79 -17.05 -9.93
C VAL A 983 -11.31 -17.01 -9.97
N HIS A 984 -11.90 -17.65 -10.97
CA HIS A 984 -13.35 -17.71 -11.10
C HIS A 984 -13.89 -18.90 -10.34
N ILE A 985 -14.89 -18.69 -9.48
CA ILE A 985 -15.65 -19.76 -8.84
C ILE A 985 -17.14 -19.55 -9.08
N ASP A 986 -17.86 -20.65 -9.32
CA ASP A 986 -19.31 -20.61 -9.40
C ASP A 986 -19.97 -21.87 -8.83
N CYS A 987 -21.19 -21.69 -8.29
CA CYS A 987 -21.96 -22.72 -7.62
C CYS A 987 -22.95 -23.44 -8.55
N ARG A 988 -22.80 -23.34 -9.88
CA ARG A 988 -23.66 -24.11 -10.79
C ARG A 988 -23.41 -25.60 -10.49
N ASN A 989 -24.47 -26.35 -10.18
CA ASN A 989 -24.47 -27.74 -9.69
C ASN A 989 -24.47 -27.96 -8.16
N GLY A 990 -24.62 -26.90 -7.34
CA GLY A 990 -24.90 -27.03 -5.90
C GLY A 990 -23.73 -27.53 -5.04
N LYS A 991 -22.53 -27.64 -5.63
CA LYS A 991 -21.27 -28.01 -4.94
C LYS A 991 -20.49 -26.74 -4.59
N GLY A 992 -19.70 -26.80 -3.54
CA GLY A 992 -19.02 -25.63 -2.96
C GLY A 992 -17.67 -25.96 -2.34
N TRP A 993 -17.29 -25.22 -1.30
CA TRP A 993 -16.01 -25.36 -0.63
C TRP A 993 -15.96 -26.66 0.19
N LYS A 994 -14.99 -27.54 -0.12
CA LYS A 994 -14.73 -28.81 0.57
C LYS A 994 -15.95 -29.73 0.71
N THR A 995 -16.92 -29.67 -0.20
CA THR A 995 -18.13 -30.51 -0.15
C THR A 995 -17.90 -31.97 -0.53
N GLY A 996 -16.75 -32.30 -1.14
CA GLY A 996 -16.45 -33.66 -1.62
C GLY A 996 -17.15 -34.01 -2.95
N GLY A 997 -16.82 -35.19 -3.50
CA GLY A 997 -17.40 -35.72 -4.75
C GLY A 997 -16.66 -35.32 -6.03
N GLU A 998 -17.27 -35.55 -7.20
CA GLU A 998 -16.68 -35.14 -8.48
C GLU A 998 -16.64 -33.60 -8.61
N LYS A 999 -15.52 -33.03 -9.05
CA LYS A 999 -15.36 -31.58 -9.24
C LYS A 999 -16.19 -31.08 -10.43
N GLY A 1000 -16.70 -29.85 -10.33
CA GLY A 1000 -17.35 -29.18 -11.47
C GLY A 1000 -16.39 -28.87 -12.63
N VAL A 1001 -16.94 -28.36 -13.73
CA VAL A 1001 -16.17 -28.04 -14.95
C VAL A 1001 -14.98 -27.12 -14.66
N ARG A 1002 -13.85 -27.38 -15.33
CA ARG A 1002 -12.65 -26.55 -15.33
C ARG A 1002 -12.36 -26.00 -16.71
N TRP A 1003 -11.99 -24.73 -16.80
CA TRP A 1003 -11.60 -24.10 -18.07
C TRP A 1003 -10.49 -23.08 -17.86
N ASN A 1004 -9.72 -22.81 -18.92
CA ASN A 1004 -8.73 -21.74 -18.95
C ASN A 1004 -9.36 -20.44 -19.47
N TYR A 1005 -8.85 -19.31 -18.98
CA TYR A 1005 -9.23 -17.98 -19.44
C TYR A 1005 -8.34 -17.42 -20.54
#